data_AF-A0A3D1TEW5-F1
#
_entry.id   AF-A0A3D1TEW5-F1
#
_cell.length_a   1.000
_cell.length_b   1.000
_cell.length_c   1.000
_cell.angle_alpha   90.00
_cell.angle_beta   90.00
_cell.angle_gamma   90.00
#
_symmetry.space_group_name_H-M   'P 1'
#
loop_
_entity.id
_entity.type
_entity.pdbx_description
1 polymer ?
#
loop_
_entity_poly.entity_id
_entity_poly.type
_entity_poly.pdbx_seq_one_letter_code
_entity_poly.pdbx_strand_id
1 'polypeptide(L)'
;MEGWDDGELHPLILPRGTIRFLSRDITARQDGPVLLQLQSMSPFQVLLDDTSLLIDANPSSEHELHLNLTEGVHRLTLKLFSPNGRAGFLFDMPATHLWPEQIYEDLLYRLWNEFPETDWFLQDQEPYRFSSEGVFDTMAQFAWYFQSDRDAAGEIRMLQRVLAEIGPAGDALAKRMATLVSTSATPDDPKWLELYSESCALRRQLRLAPVTAETPNFVFTRHATLGGSHYAYTEGQSDAQNERHFIPDSALCIARWDGADFQVETLLEDSDGVIRDPDVAFDGTRVLFAWKQSDFEDDFHLYEYHLATGEVRQLTRGLGVADYEGAYLPGGDILFNSTRCVQIVDCWWTEVSNLYTCDPDGGAIRRITFDQVHDNYPTVTQDGRVLYTRWEYNDRGQIYPQPLFQMNPDGTSQAEFYGANSWFPTTILHARSVPRSGKVIAIATGHHTMQTGKLILIDPSRGRQENEGVQLIAPERATPAVQVDAYGQEGDLFQYPYPLSEEVSLVTYHPIGWRWAEEANGPRFGIYAFFRDGRRERLVLDHRLPSSQPVPVRPRTEIPIQPNRINTSAQEGTCYVQDVYVGPGLEGVPRGTVKSLRVIALDYRAAGIGHNENGGPGGGALVSTPVAIGNGSWDPKIILGDTPVHEDGSAFFRAPARTPFYFQLLDAQGRMVQTMRSWTTLQQGENASCVGCHESKNEVPIASLVRTQALRRPPTALKP
;
A
#
# COMPACT_ATOMS: atom_id res chain seq x y z
N MET A 1 -44.38 8.28 11.03
CA MET A 1 -44.24 7.33 12.15
C MET A 1 -43.04 6.47 11.82
N GLU A 2 -42.09 6.37 12.73
CA GLU A 2 -41.02 5.38 12.70
C GLU A 2 -41.63 3.96 12.69
N GLY A 3 -40.98 3.00 12.02
CA GLY A 3 -41.42 1.59 11.95
C GLY A 3 -42.15 1.18 10.66
N TRP A 4 -41.71 1.64 9.49
CA TRP A 4 -42.22 1.19 8.18
C TRP A 4 -41.06 0.72 7.29
N ASP A 5 -40.46 -0.44 7.63
CA ASP A 5 -39.65 -1.31 6.74
C ASP A 5 -38.90 -2.37 7.58
N ASP A 6 -39.59 -3.39 8.10
CA ASP A 6 -38.91 -4.56 8.69
C ASP A 6 -39.58 -5.90 8.36
N GLY A 7 -40.60 -5.92 7.50
CA GLY A 7 -41.33 -7.16 7.18
C GLY A 7 -42.06 -7.78 8.38
N GLU A 8 -42.22 -7.06 9.50
CA GLU A 8 -42.94 -7.55 10.67
C GLU A 8 -44.32 -6.89 10.83
N LEU A 9 -45.26 -7.64 11.43
CA LEU A 9 -46.62 -7.17 11.69
C LEU A 9 -46.63 -6.23 12.91
N HIS A 10 -46.65 -4.91 12.68
CA HIS A 10 -46.70 -3.94 13.78
C HIS A 10 -48.13 -3.70 14.28
N PRO A 11 -48.45 -3.98 15.55
CA PRO A 11 -49.77 -3.72 16.10
C PRO A 11 -49.94 -2.22 16.42
N LEU A 12 -50.79 -1.52 15.66
CA LEU A 12 -51.24 -0.17 15.99
C LEU A 12 -52.39 -0.23 17.00
N ILE A 13 -52.15 0.28 18.21
CA ILE A 13 -53.20 0.44 19.23
C ILE A 13 -53.96 1.72 18.92
N LEU A 14 -55.15 1.58 18.33
CA LEU A 14 -56.04 2.69 18.00
C LEU A 14 -57.21 2.73 18.98
N PRO A 15 -57.74 3.90 19.38
CA PRO A 15 -58.95 3.95 20.19
C PRO A 15 -60.11 3.22 19.51
N ARG A 16 -60.87 2.43 20.28
CA ARG A 16 -61.96 1.59 19.76
C ARG A 16 -63.02 2.44 19.03
N GLY A 17 -63.46 1.99 17.86
CA GLY A 17 -64.48 2.63 17.04
C GLY A 17 -63.99 3.85 16.25
N THR A 18 -62.68 4.07 16.15
CA THR A 18 -62.13 5.20 15.39
C THR A 18 -61.69 4.81 13.98
N ILE A 19 -61.77 5.79 13.08
CA ILE A 19 -61.11 5.76 11.77
C ILE A 19 -59.82 6.57 11.90
N ARG A 20 -58.73 6.06 11.32
CA ARG A 20 -57.47 6.78 11.16
C ARG A 20 -56.99 6.69 9.73
N PHE A 21 -56.28 7.73 9.31
CA PHE A 21 -55.65 7.81 8.01
C PHE A 21 -54.15 7.79 8.24
N LEU A 22 -53.46 6.90 7.55
CA LEU A 22 -52.00 6.85 7.48
C LEU A 22 -51.64 7.21 6.05
N SER A 23 -50.86 8.26 5.85
CA SER A 23 -50.46 8.70 4.52
C SER A 23 -48.94 8.80 4.44
N ARG A 24 -48.39 8.42 3.28
CA ARG A 24 -46.96 8.55 2.95
C ARG A 24 -46.82 8.99 1.49
N ASP A 25 -45.89 9.91 1.26
CA ASP A 25 -45.51 10.30 -0.10
C ASP A 25 -44.43 9.34 -0.61
N ILE A 26 -44.65 8.81 -1.81
CA ILE A 26 -43.78 7.89 -2.53
C ILE A 26 -43.23 8.66 -3.73
N THR A 27 -41.91 8.77 -3.84
CA THR A 27 -41.27 9.40 -5.00
C THR A 27 -40.81 8.32 -5.97
N ALA A 28 -41.47 8.21 -7.12
CA ALA A 28 -41.06 7.34 -8.22
C ALA A 28 -40.08 8.09 -9.13
N ARG A 29 -38.88 7.54 -9.31
CA ARG A 29 -37.80 8.14 -10.14
C ARG A 29 -37.93 7.81 -11.63
N GLN A 30 -38.80 6.88 -11.98
CA GLN A 30 -39.15 6.46 -13.33
C GLN A 30 -40.52 5.79 -13.28
N ASP A 31 -41.21 5.71 -14.41
CA ASP A 31 -42.45 4.95 -14.53
C ASP A 31 -42.21 3.47 -14.23
N GLY A 32 -43.04 2.86 -13.39
CA GLY A 32 -42.90 1.45 -13.07
C GLY A 32 -43.92 0.93 -12.07
N PRO A 33 -44.20 -0.39 -12.10
CA PRO A 33 -45.03 -1.03 -11.10
C PRO A 33 -44.25 -1.17 -9.79
N VAL A 34 -44.89 -0.81 -8.69
CA VAL A 34 -44.45 -1.11 -7.33
C VAL A 34 -45.44 -2.11 -6.74
N LEU A 35 -44.94 -3.25 -6.27
CA LEU A 35 -45.78 -4.22 -5.58
C LEU A 35 -45.97 -3.77 -4.13
N LEU A 36 -47.22 -3.79 -3.67
CA LEU A 36 -47.62 -3.51 -2.31
C LEU A 36 -48.32 -4.76 -1.76
N GLN A 37 -47.71 -5.41 -0.78
CA GLN A 37 -48.35 -6.49 -0.03
C GLN A 37 -48.94 -5.97 1.27
N LEU A 38 -50.20 -6.32 1.54
CA LEU A 38 -50.96 -5.87 2.69
C LEU A 38 -51.70 -7.01 3.35
N GLN A 39 -51.57 -7.11 4.66
CA GLN A 39 -52.42 -7.96 5.49
C GLN A 39 -52.94 -7.15 6.67
N SER A 40 -54.22 -7.30 7.01
CA SER A 40 -54.78 -6.64 8.20
C SER A 40 -55.72 -7.52 9.00
N MET A 41 -55.64 -7.36 10.32
CA MET A 41 -56.62 -7.90 11.28
C MET A 41 -57.86 -6.99 11.46
N SER A 42 -58.01 -5.93 10.66
CA SER A 42 -59.14 -4.99 10.72
C SER A 42 -59.52 -4.44 9.35
N PRO A 43 -60.76 -3.98 9.14
CA PRO A 43 -61.16 -3.40 7.86
C PRO A 43 -60.32 -2.18 7.47
N PHE A 44 -59.94 -2.10 6.20
CA PHE A 44 -59.14 -0.99 5.69
C PHE A 44 -59.45 -0.65 4.23
N GLN A 45 -59.00 0.53 3.82
CA GLN A 45 -59.05 0.99 2.44
C GLN A 45 -57.71 1.58 2.04
N VAL A 46 -57.25 1.28 0.84
CA VAL A 46 -56.03 1.79 0.22
C VAL A 46 -56.40 2.81 -0.83
N LEU A 47 -55.77 3.98 -0.79
CA LEU A 47 -55.89 5.02 -1.80
C LEU A 47 -54.50 5.42 -2.30
N LEU A 48 -54.37 5.67 -3.60
CA LEU A 48 -53.20 6.28 -4.20
C LEU A 48 -53.66 7.56 -4.90
N ASP A 49 -53.08 8.70 -4.55
CA ASP A 49 -53.48 10.03 -5.03
C ASP A 49 -55.00 10.24 -4.92
N ASP A 50 -55.54 9.93 -3.74
CA ASP A 50 -56.97 9.97 -3.41
C ASP A 50 -57.87 9.02 -4.23
N THR A 51 -57.30 8.20 -5.10
CA THR A 51 -58.01 7.17 -5.87
C THR A 51 -58.04 5.87 -5.09
N SER A 52 -59.23 5.36 -4.78
CA SER A 52 -59.40 4.09 -4.06
C SER A 52 -58.94 2.91 -4.91
N LEU A 53 -57.92 2.18 -4.41
CA LEU A 53 -57.39 0.98 -5.05
C LEU A 53 -57.96 -0.31 -4.47
N LEU A 54 -58.17 -0.34 -3.16
CA LEU A 54 -58.68 -1.53 -2.45
C LEU A 54 -59.56 -1.10 -1.29
N ILE A 55 -60.66 -1.82 -1.07
CA ILE A 55 -61.44 -1.77 0.16
C ILE A 55 -61.59 -3.20 0.64
N ASP A 56 -61.03 -3.49 1.81
CA ASP A 56 -61.23 -4.77 2.48
C ASP A 56 -62.06 -4.59 3.75
N ALA A 57 -63.24 -5.22 3.75
CA ALA A 57 -64.15 -5.23 4.88
C ALA A 57 -64.00 -6.48 5.76
N ASN A 58 -63.19 -7.45 5.36
CA ASN A 58 -63.09 -8.77 5.98
C ASN A 58 -61.67 -9.02 6.51
N PRO A 59 -61.44 -8.89 7.83
CA PRO A 59 -60.09 -9.00 8.37
C PRO A 59 -59.50 -10.40 8.14
N SER A 60 -58.18 -10.49 7.96
CA SER A 60 -57.31 -11.68 7.76
C SER A 60 -56.96 -12.08 6.33
N SER A 61 -57.40 -11.36 5.30
CA SER A 61 -56.98 -11.61 3.91
C SER A 61 -55.68 -10.89 3.56
N GLU A 62 -54.77 -11.59 2.88
CA GLU A 62 -53.58 -11.01 2.24
C GLU A 62 -53.96 -10.47 0.87
N HIS A 63 -53.46 -9.28 0.54
CA HIS A 63 -53.68 -8.61 -0.73
C HIS A 63 -52.36 -8.20 -1.35
N GLU A 64 -52.24 -8.44 -2.65
CA GLU A 64 -51.16 -7.93 -3.49
C GLU A 64 -51.72 -6.85 -4.42
N LEU A 65 -51.16 -5.65 -4.35
CA LEU A 65 -51.55 -4.51 -5.17
C LEU A 65 -50.36 -4.05 -6.01
N HIS A 66 -50.54 -4.00 -7.32
CA HIS A 66 -49.56 -3.39 -8.22
C HIS A 66 -49.89 -1.91 -8.38
N LEU A 67 -49.07 -1.04 -7.78
CA LEU A 67 -49.13 0.40 -7.93
C LEU A 67 -48.36 0.79 -9.18
N ASN A 68 -49.06 1.13 -10.26
CA ASN A 68 -48.41 1.66 -11.47
C ASN A 68 -48.12 3.14 -11.24
N LEU A 69 -46.91 3.44 -10.78
CA LEU A 69 -46.48 4.81 -10.51
C LEU A 69 -45.87 5.41 -11.77
N THR A 70 -46.13 6.69 -11.98
CA THR A 70 -45.44 7.51 -12.98
C THR A 70 -44.29 8.25 -12.31
N GLU A 71 -43.30 8.71 -13.06
CA GLU A 71 -42.24 9.56 -12.50
C GLU A 71 -42.85 10.78 -11.80
N GLY A 72 -42.52 10.96 -10.51
CA GLY A 72 -43.10 12.00 -9.67
C GLY A 72 -43.40 11.55 -8.24
N VAL A 73 -44.14 12.40 -7.51
CA VAL A 73 -44.54 12.15 -6.12
C VAL A 73 -46.01 11.72 -6.08
N HIS A 74 -46.25 10.56 -5.51
CA HIS A 74 -47.57 9.96 -5.32
C HIS A 74 -47.88 9.80 -3.83
N ARG A 75 -49.11 10.08 -3.41
CA ARG A 75 -49.54 9.93 -2.02
C ARG A 75 -50.31 8.63 -1.81
N LEU A 76 -49.70 7.69 -1.11
CA LEU A 76 -50.37 6.48 -0.65
C LEU A 76 -51.05 6.76 0.69
N THR A 77 -52.35 6.46 0.79
CA THR A 77 -53.15 6.64 2.00
C THR A 77 -53.87 5.35 2.38
N LEU A 78 -53.68 4.90 3.61
CA LEU A 78 -54.44 3.82 4.23
C LEU A 78 -55.45 4.39 5.20
N LYS A 79 -56.72 4.10 4.96
CA LYS A 79 -57.83 4.40 5.86
C LYS A 79 -58.16 3.15 6.67
N LEU A 80 -57.88 3.20 7.96
CA LEU A 80 -57.98 2.07 8.87
C LEU A 80 -59.18 2.23 9.79
N PHE A 81 -59.96 1.18 9.98
CA PHE A 81 -61.05 1.15 10.94
C PHE A 81 -60.71 0.19 12.08
N SER A 82 -60.68 0.67 13.33
CA SER A 82 -60.38 -0.17 14.50
C SER A 82 -61.66 -0.49 15.29
N PRO A 83 -62.38 -1.58 14.98
CA PRO A 83 -63.61 -1.93 15.69
C PRO A 83 -63.37 -2.36 17.14
N ASN A 84 -62.17 -2.89 17.43
CA ASN A 84 -61.85 -3.56 18.71
C ASN A 84 -60.71 -2.90 19.50
N GLY A 85 -60.17 -1.77 19.05
CA GLY A 85 -59.12 -1.04 19.77
C GLY A 85 -57.69 -1.51 19.46
N ARG A 86 -57.54 -2.43 18.49
CA ARG A 86 -56.26 -2.91 17.97
C ARG A 86 -56.43 -3.14 16.48
N ALA A 87 -55.52 -2.61 15.67
CA ALA A 87 -55.45 -2.90 14.25
C ALA A 87 -53.98 -3.23 13.92
N GLY A 88 -53.72 -4.43 13.41
CA GLY A 88 -52.40 -4.85 12.97
C GLY A 88 -52.33 -4.82 11.45
N PHE A 89 -51.23 -4.34 10.90
CA PHE A 89 -50.99 -4.29 9.47
C PHE A 89 -49.58 -4.79 9.15
N LEU A 90 -49.46 -5.57 8.08
CA LEU A 90 -48.19 -5.91 7.44
C LEU A 90 -48.04 -5.04 6.20
N PHE A 91 -46.85 -4.47 5.99
CA PHE A 91 -46.52 -3.66 4.83
C PHE A 91 -45.16 -4.09 4.29
N ASP A 92 -45.12 -4.56 3.05
CA ASP A 92 -43.88 -4.87 2.34
C ASP A 92 -43.90 -4.14 0.99
N MET A 93 -42.91 -3.28 0.79
CA MET A 93 -42.57 -2.67 -0.50
C MET A 93 -41.19 -3.24 -0.87
N PRO A 94 -41.03 -3.89 -2.03
CA PRO A 94 -39.73 -4.44 -2.39
C PRO A 94 -38.79 -3.30 -2.79
N ALA A 95 -38.11 -2.72 -1.80
CA ALA A 95 -36.91 -1.93 -1.96
C ALA A 95 -35.92 -2.30 -0.84
N THR A 96 -35.00 -3.20 -1.21
CA THR A 96 -33.74 -3.57 -0.56
C THR A 96 -33.82 -4.36 0.76
N HIS A 97 -33.70 -5.68 0.63
CA HIS A 97 -33.15 -6.57 1.67
C HIS A 97 -31.72 -6.15 2.04
N LEU A 98 -31.55 -5.21 2.98
CA LEU A 98 -30.27 -5.02 3.67
C LEU A 98 -30.34 -5.74 5.01
N TRP A 99 -29.42 -6.67 5.23
CA TRP A 99 -29.26 -7.37 6.52
C TRP A 99 -28.89 -6.35 7.60
N PRO A 100 -29.22 -6.56 8.90
CA PRO A 100 -28.92 -5.60 9.98
C PRO A 100 -27.47 -5.07 9.98
N GLU A 101 -26.52 -5.92 9.59
CA GLU A 101 -25.09 -5.58 9.47
C GLU A 101 -24.82 -4.47 8.43
N GLN A 102 -25.55 -4.46 7.32
CA GLN A 102 -25.36 -3.52 6.22
C GLN A 102 -25.86 -2.12 6.56
N ILE A 103 -26.88 -2.00 7.43
CA ILE A 103 -27.35 -0.71 7.95
C ILE A 103 -26.26 -0.04 8.80
N TYR A 104 -25.61 -0.79 9.69
CA TYR A 104 -24.51 -0.25 10.50
C TYR A 104 -23.31 0.12 9.65
N GLU A 105 -23.03 -0.67 8.61
CA GLU A 105 -21.97 -0.36 7.65
C GLU A 105 -22.21 0.92 6.87
N ASP A 106 -23.40 1.10 6.29
CA ASP A 106 -23.77 2.32 5.57
C ASP A 106 -23.74 3.55 6.50
N LEU A 107 -24.21 3.40 7.73
CA LEU A 107 -24.19 4.47 8.73
C LEU A 107 -22.75 4.86 9.09
N LEU A 108 -21.91 3.88 9.38
CA LEU A 108 -20.51 4.13 9.70
C LEU A 108 -19.77 4.77 8.52
N TYR A 109 -20.02 4.28 7.30
CA TYR A 109 -19.43 4.84 6.09
C TYR A 109 -19.82 6.31 5.90
N ARG A 110 -21.09 6.68 6.14
CA ARG A 110 -21.54 8.07 6.13
C ARG A 110 -20.88 8.89 7.23
N LEU A 111 -20.83 8.37 8.46
CA LEU A 111 -20.19 9.06 9.58
C LEU A 111 -18.71 9.33 9.32
N TRP A 112 -17.98 8.36 8.77
CA TRP A 112 -16.57 8.52 8.43
C TRP A 112 -16.34 9.58 7.35
N ASN A 113 -17.26 9.69 6.38
CA ASN A 113 -17.22 10.70 5.33
C ASN A 113 -17.56 12.10 5.84
N GLU A 114 -18.55 12.22 6.71
CA GLU A 114 -19.09 13.51 7.15
C GLU A 114 -18.38 14.06 8.39
N PHE A 115 -17.80 13.19 9.24
CA PHE A 115 -17.29 13.56 10.56
C PHE A 115 -15.88 13.01 10.83
N PRO A 116 -14.85 13.88 10.90
CA PRO A 116 -13.50 13.51 11.32
C PRO A 116 -13.43 12.75 12.66
N GLU A 117 -14.34 13.06 13.58
CA GLU A 117 -14.44 12.47 14.91
C GLU A 117 -14.67 10.96 14.88
N THR A 118 -15.16 10.43 13.75
CA THR A 118 -15.34 8.99 13.58
C THR A 118 -14.01 8.24 13.64
N ASP A 119 -12.90 8.84 13.21
CA ASP A 119 -11.59 8.22 13.36
C ASP A 119 -11.15 8.13 14.83
N TRP A 120 -11.43 9.17 15.64
CA TRP A 120 -11.20 9.12 17.08
C TRP A 120 -12.06 8.05 17.74
N PHE A 121 -13.33 7.96 17.34
CA PHE A 121 -14.24 6.92 17.82
C PHE A 121 -13.69 5.53 17.50
N LEU A 122 -13.19 5.28 16.28
CA LEU A 122 -12.56 4.01 15.92
C LEU A 122 -11.34 3.66 16.79
N GLN A 123 -10.57 4.66 17.25
CA GLN A 123 -9.40 4.46 18.09
C GLN A 123 -9.75 4.19 19.57
N ASP A 124 -10.77 4.87 20.11
CA ASP A 124 -11.02 4.91 21.56
C ASP A 124 -11.91 3.77 22.07
N GLN A 125 -12.59 3.08 21.16
CA GLN A 125 -13.38 1.88 21.43
C GLN A 125 -12.53 0.69 21.91
N GLU A 126 -13.14 -0.24 22.65
CA GLU A 126 -12.44 -1.47 23.09
C GLU A 126 -11.78 -2.23 21.93
N PRO A 127 -10.65 -2.92 22.17
CA PRO A 127 -9.78 -3.40 21.11
C PRO A 127 -10.54 -4.25 20.07
N TYR A 128 -10.45 -3.77 18.83
CA TYR A 128 -10.78 -4.41 17.56
C TYR A 128 -11.04 -5.92 17.68
N ARG A 129 -12.31 -6.31 17.57
CA ARG A 129 -12.66 -7.65 17.10
C ARG A 129 -12.84 -7.55 15.60
N PHE A 130 -11.74 -7.70 14.87
CA PHE A 130 -11.88 -8.45 13.63
C PHE A 130 -12.56 -9.78 13.98
N SER A 131 -13.44 -10.28 13.12
CA SER A 131 -13.99 -11.62 13.28
C SER A 131 -12.86 -12.65 13.46
N SER A 132 -13.17 -13.89 13.84
CA SER A 132 -12.17 -14.98 13.81
C SER A 132 -11.50 -15.16 12.44
N GLU A 133 -12.02 -14.51 11.40
CA GLU A 133 -11.57 -14.51 10.02
C GLU A 133 -10.89 -13.20 9.60
N GLY A 134 -10.59 -12.26 10.52
CA GLY A 134 -9.85 -11.05 10.17
C GLY A 134 -10.68 -9.93 9.52
N VAL A 135 -12.02 -10.06 9.52
CA VAL A 135 -12.94 -9.09 8.89
C VAL A 135 -13.41 -8.04 9.90
N PHE A 136 -13.40 -6.76 9.52
CA PHE A 136 -13.87 -5.66 10.37
C PHE A 136 -15.37 -5.84 10.68
N ASP A 137 -15.73 -5.99 11.96
CA ASP A 137 -17.13 -6.16 12.36
C ASP A 137 -17.75 -4.82 12.73
N THR A 138 -18.39 -4.16 11.76
CA THR A 138 -19.03 -2.86 11.97
C THR A 138 -20.14 -2.92 13.02
N MET A 139 -20.88 -4.03 13.09
CA MET A 139 -21.96 -4.19 14.06
C MET A 139 -21.38 -4.29 15.47
N ALA A 140 -20.37 -5.12 15.70
CA ALA A 140 -19.69 -5.20 17.00
C ALA A 140 -19.07 -3.86 17.39
N GLN A 141 -18.59 -3.08 16.42
CA GLN A 141 -17.93 -1.80 16.66
C GLN A 141 -18.92 -0.67 17.02
N PHE A 142 -20.09 -0.61 16.37
CA PHE A 142 -20.99 0.56 16.45
C PHE A 142 -22.36 0.26 17.06
N ALA A 143 -22.87 -0.98 17.02
CA ALA A 143 -24.26 -1.25 17.38
C ALA A 143 -24.58 -0.88 18.83
N TRP A 144 -23.62 -1.00 19.76
CA TRP A 144 -23.81 -0.65 21.16
C TRP A 144 -24.25 0.81 21.36
N TYR A 145 -23.77 1.73 20.51
CA TYR A 145 -24.07 3.16 20.61
C TYR A 145 -25.52 3.48 20.24
N PHE A 146 -26.18 2.59 19.49
CA PHE A 146 -27.56 2.76 19.02
C PHE A 146 -28.59 1.94 19.81
N GLN A 147 -28.16 1.19 20.84
CA GLN A 147 -29.07 0.43 21.69
C GLN A 147 -29.92 1.35 22.56
N SER A 148 -31.24 1.23 22.49
CA SER A 148 -32.18 2.10 23.22
C SER A 148 -32.15 1.92 24.74
N ASP A 149 -31.62 0.80 25.24
CA ASP A 149 -31.55 0.44 26.66
C ASP A 149 -30.13 0.54 27.25
N ARG A 150 -29.18 1.12 26.50
CA ARG A 150 -27.79 1.30 26.94
C ARG A 150 -27.68 2.28 28.11
N ASP A 151 -26.57 2.21 28.84
CA ASP A 151 -26.16 3.22 29.82
C ASP A 151 -24.99 4.07 29.29
N ALA A 152 -24.51 5.04 30.09
CA ALA A 152 -23.40 5.91 29.73
C ALA A 152 -22.01 5.25 29.90
N ALA A 153 -21.93 3.94 30.12
CA ALA A 153 -20.65 3.29 30.41
C ALA A 153 -19.70 3.31 29.20
N GLY A 154 -20.23 3.32 27.98
CA GLY A 154 -19.43 3.44 26.76
C GLY A 154 -18.72 4.80 26.66
N GLU A 155 -19.47 5.89 26.81
CA GLU A 155 -18.96 7.27 26.84
C GLU A 155 -17.91 7.43 27.94
N ILE A 156 -18.21 6.94 29.14
CA ILE A 156 -17.30 6.99 30.29
C ILE A 156 -15.97 6.29 29.96
N ARG A 157 -16.02 5.07 29.39
CA ARG A 157 -14.80 4.32 29.04
C ARG A 157 -13.96 5.05 27.98
N MET A 158 -14.60 5.56 26.93
CA MET A 158 -13.90 6.31 25.88
C MET A 158 -13.24 7.57 26.42
N LEU A 159 -13.98 8.37 27.22
CA LEU A 159 -13.44 9.56 27.86
C LEU A 159 -12.29 9.24 28.83
N GLN A 160 -12.38 8.15 29.60
CA GLN A 160 -11.29 7.73 30.49
C GLN A 160 -10.01 7.43 29.71
N ARG A 161 -10.11 6.77 28.55
CA ARG A 161 -8.95 6.48 27.70
C ARG A 161 -8.31 7.75 27.16
N VAL A 162 -9.13 8.65 26.61
CA VAL A 162 -8.67 9.95 26.08
C VAL A 162 -8.01 10.78 27.19
N LEU A 163 -8.65 10.91 28.35
CA LEU A 163 -8.14 11.68 29.49
C LEU A 163 -6.88 11.05 30.11
N ALA A 164 -6.76 9.73 30.10
CA ALA A 164 -5.55 9.05 30.56
C ALA A 164 -4.33 9.39 29.69
N GLU A 165 -4.51 9.53 28.38
CA GLU A 165 -3.44 9.95 27.47
C GLU A 165 -3.10 11.44 27.61
N ILE A 166 -4.11 12.31 27.72
CA ILE A 166 -3.92 13.76 27.91
C ILE A 166 -3.22 14.07 29.25
N GLY A 167 -3.50 13.27 30.28
CA GLY A 167 -2.92 13.44 31.60
C GLY A 167 -3.33 14.77 32.25
N PRO A 168 -2.42 15.46 32.97
CA PRO A 168 -2.74 16.67 33.74
C PRO A 168 -3.33 17.83 32.92
N ALA A 169 -3.05 17.90 31.62
CA ALA A 169 -3.64 18.91 30.74
C ALA A 169 -5.18 18.79 30.65
N GLY A 170 -5.73 17.60 30.97
CA GLY A 170 -7.14 17.27 30.93
C GLY A 170 -7.88 17.47 32.25
N ASP A 171 -7.26 17.99 33.31
CA ASP A 171 -7.87 18.07 34.66
C ASP A 171 -9.24 18.77 34.69
N ALA A 172 -9.41 19.82 33.88
CA ALA A 172 -10.70 20.52 33.76
C ALA A 172 -11.78 19.65 33.09
N LEU A 173 -11.40 18.91 32.05
CA LEU A 173 -12.27 17.98 31.33
C LEU A 173 -12.64 16.78 32.21
N ALA A 174 -11.68 16.25 32.99
CA ALA A 174 -11.90 15.19 33.97
C ALA A 174 -12.91 15.60 35.05
N LYS A 175 -12.88 16.85 35.53
CA LYS A 175 -13.88 17.39 36.47
C LYS A 175 -15.28 17.48 35.84
N ARG A 176 -15.37 17.87 34.56
CA ARG A 176 -16.65 17.88 33.82
C ARG A 176 -17.20 16.47 33.65
N MET A 177 -16.35 15.51 33.31
CA MET A 177 -16.72 14.09 33.24
C MET A 177 -17.26 13.60 34.59
N ALA A 178 -16.53 13.85 35.67
CA ALA A 178 -16.97 13.48 37.02
C ALA A 178 -18.32 14.10 37.41
N THR A 179 -18.58 15.34 36.93
CA THR A 179 -19.88 16.00 37.13
C THR A 179 -20.98 15.24 36.40
N LEU A 180 -20.82 14.92 35.11
CA LEU A 180 -21.81 14.16 34.33
C LEU A 180 -22.13 12.80 34.95
N VAL A 181 -21.10 12.09 35.42
CA VAL A 181 -21.25 10.82 36.15
C VAL A 181 -22.03 11.04 37.45
N SER A 182 -21.67 12.04 38.25
CA SER A 182 -22.32 12.30 39.55
C SER A 182 -23.79 12.74 39.43
N THR A 183 -24.15 13.37 38.30
CA THR A 183 -25.51 13.80 38.01
C THR A 183 -26.34 12.74 37.29
N SER A 184 -25.79 11.55 37.06
CA SER A 184 -26.43 10.46 36.30
C SER A 184 -26.98 10.94 34.95
N ALA A 185 -26.18 11.71 34.20
CA ALA A 185 -26.56 12.16 32.86
C ALA A 185 -26.89 10.96 31.98
N THR A 186 -28.00 11.03 31.24
CA THR A 186 -28.41 9.96 30.32
C THR A 186 -27.37 9.76 29.22
N PRO A 187 -27.21 8.55 28.65
CA PRO A 187 -26.28 8.31 27.55
C PRO A 187 -26.52 9.21 26.32
N ASP A 188 -27.76 9.66 26.11
CA ASP A 188 -28.12 10.58 25.01
C ASP A 188 -28.01 12.07 25.40
N ASP A 189 -27.46 12.41 26.58
CA ASP A 189 -27.15 13.81 26.91
C ASP A 189 -26.03 14.30 25.98
N PRO A 190 -26.26 15.34 25.16
CA PRO A 190 -25.28 15.82 24.17
C PRO A 190 -23.94 16.25 24.79
N LYS A 191 -23.91 16.54 26.09
CA LYS A 191 -22.68 16.91 26.81
C LYS A 191 -21.63 15.81 26.82
N TRP A 192 -22.02 14.54 26.67
CA TRP A 192 -21.05 13.46 26.53
C TRP A 192 -20.23 13.59 25.26
N LEU A 193 -20.91 13.82 24.12
CA LEU A 193 -20.27 14.00 22.82
C LEU A 193 -19.46 15.30 22.76
N GLU A 194 -19.99 16.40 23.30
CA GLU A 194 -19.25 17.67 23.41
C GLU A 194 -17.97 17.49 24.22
N LEU A 195 -18.04 16.86 25.40
CA LEU A 195 -16.88 16.62 26.24
C LEU A 195 -15.88 15.68 25.57
N TYR A 196 -16.35 14.67 24.85
CA TYR A 196 -15.49 13.74 24.10
C TYR A 196 -14.76 14.45 22.97
N SER A 197 -15.47 15.22 22.14
CA SER A 197 -14.88 16.00 21.04
C SER A 197 -13.84 17.01 21.55
N GLU A 198 -14.16 17.77 22.61
CA GLU A 198 -13.20 18.70 23.22
C GLU A 198 -11.96 17.98 23.78
N SER A 199 -12.14 16.82 24.41
CA SER A 199 -11.03 16.02 24.91
C SER A 199 -10.15 15.50 23.77
N CYS A 200 -10.77 14.97 22.72
CA CYS A 200 -10.04 14.49 21.53
C CYS A 200 -9.31 15.61 20.80
N ALA A 201 -9.88 16.81 20.71
CA ALA A 201 -9.22 17.98 20.13
C ALA A 201 -7.95 18.36 20.92
N LEU A 202 -8.01 18.36 22.27
CA LEU A 202 -6.84 18.58 23.11
C LEU A 202 -5.78 17.47 22.94
N ARG A 203 -6.21 16.20 22.90
CA ARG A 203 -5.31 15.07 22.62
C ARG A 203 -4.62 15.21 21.27
N ARG A 204 -5.37 15.56 20.22
CA ARG A 204 -4.85 15.82 18.88
C ARG A 204 -3.78 16.89 18.91
N GLN A 205 -4.04 18.01 19.59
CA GLN A 205 -3.06 19.10 19.72
C GLN A 205 -1.75 18.61 20.36
N LEU A 206 -1.84 17.79 21.41
CA LEU A 206 -0.66 17.20 22.08
C LEU A 206 0.10 16.22 21.18
N ARG A 207 -0.62 15.36 20.43
CA ARG A 207 -0.03 14.40 19.47
C ARG A 207 0.64 15.12 18.29
N LEU A 208 0.03 16.18 17.77
CA LEU A 208 0.52 16.90 16.60
C LEU A 208 1.62 17.91 16.90
N ALA A 209 1.79 18.34 18.15
CA ALA A 209 2.85 19.28 18.53
C ALA A 209 4.27 18.87 18.05
N PRO A 210 4.77 17.64 18.30
CA PRO A 210 6.07 17.22 17.79
C PRO A 210 6.08 17.05 16.25
N VAL A 211 4.96 16.63 15.65
CA VAL A 211 4.86 16.40 14.20
C VAL A 211 4.95 17.72 13.43
N THR A 212 4.17 18.72 13.84
CA THR A 212 4.09 20.04 13.20
C THR A 212 5.34 20.90 13.44
N ALA A 213 6.03 20.69 14.57
CA ALA A 213 7.34 21.30 14.81
C ALA A 213 8.40 20.80 13.80
N GLU A 214 8.31 19.54 13.39
CA GLU A 214 9.26 18.92 12.47
C GLU A 214 8.87 19.07 10.99
N THR A 215 7.57 18.95 10.69
CA THR A 215 6.98 18.97 9.35
C THR A 215 5.72 19.84 9.35
N PRO A 216 5.86 21.18 9.36
CA PRO A 216 4.71 22.07 9.24
C PRO A 216 4.10 22.08 7.83
N ASN A 217 4.87 21.62 6.82
CA ASN A 217 4.42 21.55 5.44
C ASN A 217 4.86 20.24 4.80
N PHE A 218 4.00 19.65 3.97
CA PHE A 218 4.34 18.50 3.13
C PHE A 218 3.59 18.56 1.81
N VAL A 219 4.22 18.07 0.74
CA VAL A 219 3.56 17.84 -0.55
C VAL A 219 3.02 16.41 -0.60
N PHE A 220 2.02 16.19 -1.44
CA PHE A 220 1.39 14.89 -1.62
C PHE A 220 0.61 14.88 -2.94
N THR A 221 0.18 13.72 -3.38
CA THR A 221 -0.61 13.57 -4.61
C THR A 221 -2.00 13.04 -4.32
N ARG A 222 -2.92 13.35 -5.22
CA ARG A 222 -4.27 12.78 -5.28
C ARG A 222 -4.42 12.04 -6.59
N HIS A 223 -4.74 10.76 -6.54
CA HIS A 223 -5.01 9.91 -7.70
C HIS A 223 -5.60 8.59 -7.22
N ALA A 224 -6.15 7.80 -8.14
CA ALA A 224 -6.60 6.43 -7.86
C ALA A 224 -5.48 5.55 -7.27
N THR A 225 -5.86 4.57 -6.46
CA THR A 225 -4.91 3.64 -5.85
C THR A 225 -4.11 2.89 -6.91
N LEU A 226 -2.79 2.99 -6.86
CA LEU A 226 -1.90 2.39 -7.85
C LEU A 226 -1.79 0.86 -7.69
N GLY A 227 -1.63 0.18 -8.82
CA GLY A 227 -1.47 -1.27 -8.92
C GLY A 227 -2.11 -1.82 -10.19
N GLY A 228 -2.18 -3.14 -10.27
CA GLY A 228 -2.78 -3.87 -11.37
C GLY A 228 -3.17 -5.29 -11.00
N SER A 229 -3.00 -6.24 -11.92
CA SER A 229 -3.01 -7.67 -11.52
C SER A 229 -1.86 -8.01 -10.55
N HIS A 230 -0.84 -7.14 -10.51
CA HIS A 230 0.34 -7.22 -9.66
C HIS A 230 0.73 -5.82 -9.16
N TYR A 231 1.41 -5.73 -8.01
CA TYR A 231 1.70 -4.44 -7.37
C TYR A 231 2.63 -3.55 -8.21
N ALA A 232 3.48 -4.16 -9.02
CA ALA A 232 4.54 -3.47 -9.75
C ALA A 232 4.06 -2.80 -11.05
N TYR A 233 2.94 -3.26 -11.62
CA TYR A 233 2.49 -2.88 -12.96
C TYR A 233 1.82 -1.51 -12.96
N THR A 234 2.62 -0.45 -13.01
CA THR A 234 2.14 0.94 -12.87
C THR A 234 2.69 1.89 -13.93
N GLU A 235 3.35 1.35 -14.96
CA GLU A 235 4.05 2.08 -16.02
C GLU A 235 3.07 2.81 -16.95
N GLY A 236 1.86 2.24 -17.14
CA GLY A 236 0.81 2.82 -17.96
C GLY A 236 1.27 3.23 -19.37
N GLN A 237 2.15 2.43 -20.01
CA GLN A 237 2.72 2.81 -21.30
C GLN A 237 1.65 2.96 -22.39
N SER A 238 1.82 3.95 -23.25
CA SER A 238 0.98 4.26 -24.40
C SER A 238 0.83 3.08 -25.36
N ASP A 239 1.87 2.26 -25.49
CA ASP A 239 1.92 1.04 -26.30
C ASP A 239 2.01 -0.25 -25.46
N ALA A 240 1.53 -0.21 -24.21
CA ALA A 240 1.52 -1.36 -23.30
C ALA A 240 0.96 -2.63 -23.95
N GLN A 241 1.67 -3.74 -23.77
CA GLN A 241 1.39 -5.02 -24.42
C GLN A 241 0.14 -5.72 -23.86
N ASN A 242 -0.22 -5.47 -22.60
CA ASN A 242 -1.41 -6.02 -21.98
C ASN A 242 -2.03 -5.05 -20.97
N GLU A 243 -1.38 -4.86 -19.83
CA GLU A 243 -1.92 -4.04 -18.74
C GLU A 243 -1.50 -2.59 -18.88
N ARG A 244 -2.48 -1.73 -19.15
CA ARG A 244 -2.31 -0.27 -19.20
C ARG A 244 -3.11 0.38 -18.07
N HIS A 245 -2.48 0.50 -16.90
CA HIS A 245 -3.10 1.17 -15.75
C HIS A 245 -3.03 2.68 -15.91
N PHE A 246 -4.15 3.27 -16.31
CA PHE A 246 -4.34 4.70 -16.42
C PHE A 246 -5.74 5.06 -15.96
N ILE A 247 -5.83 5.68 -14.79
CA ILE A 247 -7.09 6.21 -14.24
C ILE A 247 -6.86 7.71 -14.07
N PRO A 248 -7.38 8.54 -14.99
CA PRO A 248 -7.15 9.98 -14.98
C PRO A 248 -7.86 10.63 -13.79
N ASP A 249 -7.68 11.94 -13.67
CA ASP A 249 -8.11 12.77 -12.54
C ASP A 249 -7.12 12.70 -11.37
N SER A 250 -6.19 13.66 -11.36
CA SER A 250 -5.12 13.72 -10.38
C SER A 250 -4.68 15.13 -10.05
N ALA A 251 -4.02 15.27 -8.91
CA ALA A 251 -3.47 16.55 -8.46
C ALA A 251 -2.18 16.38 -7.66
N LEU A 252 -1.26 17.34 -7.81
CA LEU A 252 -0.19 17.62 -6.87
C LEU A 252 -0.67 18.69 -5.89
N CYS A 253 -0.56 18.41 -4.60
CA CYS A 253 -1.04 19.27 -3.52
C CYS A 253 0.06 19.55 -2.49
N ILE A 254 -0.14 20.60 -1.70
CA ILE A 254 0.64 20.90 -0.51
C ILE A 254 -0.29 21.14 0.68
N ALA A 255 0.03 20.50 1.80
CA ALA A 255 -0.61 20.74 3.08
C ALA A 255 0.26 21.67 3.93
N ARG A 256 -0.35 22.68 4.57
CA ARG A 256 0.34 23.62 5.46
C ARG A 256 -0.38 23.74 6.78
N TRP A 257 0.39 23.66 7.86
CA TRP A 257 -0.11 23.86 9.21
C TRP A 257 -0.41 25.35 9.47
N ASP A 258 -1.64 25.68 9.86
CA ASP A 258 -2.06 27.05 10.16
C ASP A 258 -2.02 27.41 11.66
N GLY A 259 -1.64 26.45 12.51
CA GLY A 259 -1.68 26.57 13.96
C GLY A 259 -2.76 25.73 14.64
N ALA A 260 -3.76 25.28 13.89
CA ALA A 260 -4.87 24.47 14.37
C ALA A 260 -5.13 23.22 13.51
N ASP A 261 -5.04 23.34 12.18
CA ASP A 261 -5.19 22.22 11.25
C ASP A 261 -4.29 22.36 10.01
N PHE A 262 -4.27 21.32 9.18
CA PHE A 262 -3.62 21.35 7.88
C PHE A 262 -4.56 21.90 6.80
N GLN A 263 -4.16 23.01 6.19
CA GLN A 263 -4.83 23.58 5.01
C GLN A 263 -4.20 23.04 3.74
N VAL A 264 -5.03 22.57 2.81
CA VAL A 264 -4.59 22.00 1.53
C VAL A 264 -4.71 23.04 0.42
N GLU A 265 -3.62 23.22 -0.33
CA GLU A 265 -3.59 23.96 -1.60
C GLU A 265 -3.26 22.99 -2.73
N THR A 266 -4.03 23.06 -3.82
CA THR A 266 -3.72 22.37 -5.08
C THR A 266 -2.67 23.15 -5.85
N LEU A 267 -1.52 22.55 -6.13
CA LEU A 267 -0.41 23.16 -6.87
C LEU A 267 -0.54 22.96 -8.38
N LEU A 268 -0.97 21.78 -8.79
CA LEU A 268 -1.21 21.37 -10.16
C LEU A 268 -2.33 20.32 -10.16
N GLU A 269 -3.26 20.41 -11.11
CA GLU A 269 -4.35 19.46 -11.29
C GLU A 269 -4.52 19.16 -12.77
N ASP A 270 -4.84 17.91 -13.07
CA ASP A 270 -5.13 17.43 -14.41
C ASP A 270 -6.25 16.39 -14.35
N SER A 271 -7.41 16.75 -14.87
CA SER A 271 -8.58 15.85 -14.92
C SER A 271 -8.43 14.75 -15.97
N ASP A 272 -7.55 14.93 -16.94
CA ASP A 272 -7.34 14.00 -18.05
C ASP A 272 -6.05 13.18 -17.88
N GLY A 273 -5.19 13.56 -16.92
CA GLY A 273 -3.88 12.97 -16.66
C GLY A 273 -3.72 12.36 -15.28
N VAL A 274 -2.55 11.75 -15.07
CA VAL A 274 -2.11 11.14 -13.81
C VAL A 274 -0.81 11.79 -13.33
N ILE A 275 -0.86 12.43 -12.17
CA ILE A 275 0.26 13.02 -11.44
C ILE A 275 0.57 12.15 -10.23
N ARG A 276 1.82 11.72 -10.07
CA ARG A 276 2.25 10.81 -9.00
C ARG A 276 3.72 11.01 -8.61
N ASP A 277 4.12 10.29 -7.58
CA ASP A 277 5.49 10.10 -7.10
C ASP A 277 6.23 11.40 -6.77
N PRO A 278 5.72 12.26 -5.87
CA PRO A 278 6.41 13.47 -5.49
C PRO A 278 7.68 13.17 -4.69
N ASP A 279 8.77 13.92 -4.93
CA ASP A 279 9.93 14.05 -4.03
C ASP A 279 10.35 15.51 -3.92
N VAL A 280 10.88 15.92 -2.77
CA VAL A 280 11.24 17.33 -2.51
C VAL A 280 12.74 17.50 -2.62
N ALA A 281 13.22 18.49 -3.38
CA ALA A 281 14.64 18.79 -3.51
C ALA A 281 15.31 19.04 -2.15
N PHE A 282 16.62 18.81 -2.06
CA PHE A 282 17.38 18.96 -0.80
C PHE A 282 17.34 20.38 -0.22
N ASP A 283 17.13 21.39 -1.04
CA ASP A 283 16.96 22.78 -0.59
C ASP A 283 15.53 23.09 -0.10
N GLY A 284 14.57 22.18 -0.30
CA GLY A 284 13.16 22.36 0.07
C GLY A 284 12.37 23.31 -0.84
N THR A 285 12.91 23.67 -2.01
CA THR A 285 12.32 24.72 -2.89
C THR A 285 11.59 24.16 -4.11
N ARG A 286 11.89 22.91 -4.49
CA ARG A 286 11.40 22.26 -5.71
C ARG A 286 10.82 20.89 -5.41
N VAL A 287 9.82 20.49 -6.19
CA VAL A 287 9.14 19.19 -6.10
C VAL A 287 9.30 18.47 -7.43
N LEU A 288 9.98 17.33 -7.43
CA LEU A 288 9.99 16.37 -8.53
C LEU A 288 8.70 15.57 -8.50
N PHE A 289 8.12 15.24 -9.64
CA PHE A 289 6.96 14.36 -9.78
C PHE A 289 6.94 13.73 -11.17
N ALA A 290 6.14 12.67 -11.34
CA ALA A 290 5.84 12.08 -12.63
C ALA A 290 4.44 12.49 -13.10
N TRP A 291 4.29 12.76 -14.39
CA TRP A 291 3.02 13.16 -15.00
C TRP A 291 2.86 12.54 -16.38
N LYS A 292 1.72 11.89 -16.60
CA LYS A 292 1.24 11.37 -17.89
C LYS A 292 -0.08 12.06 -18.20
N GLN A 293 -0.16 12.81 -19.28
CA GLN A 293 -1.28 13.69 -19.61
C GLN A 293 -2.38 13.00 -20.45
N SER A 294 -2.09 11.83 -21.01
CA SER A 294 -3.00 11.10 -21.90
C SER A 294 -2.73 9.60 -21.83
N ASP A 295 -3.78 8.78 -21.94
CA ASP A 295 -3.66 7.31 -21.98
C ASP A 295 -2.78 6.85 -23.15
N PHE A 296 -3.08 7.33 -24.36
CA PHE A 296 -2.46 6.83 -25.60
C PHE A 296 -1.44 7.77 -26.25
N GLU A 297 -1.52 9.07 -25.98
CA GLU A 297 -0.71 10.08 -26.69
C GLU A 297 0.49 10.56 -25.88
N ASP A 298 0.67 10.03 -24.67
CA ASP A 298 1.73 10.41 -23.74
C ASP A 298 2.18 9.22 -22.90
N ASP A 299 3.29 9.34 -22.19
CA ASP A 299 3.76 8.40 -21.17
C ASP A 299 4.14 9.16 -19.90
N PHE A 300 4.41 8.46 -18.80
CA PHE A 300 4.93 9.18 -17.64
C PHE A 300 6.27 9.84 -17.97
N HIS A 301 6.36 11.12 -17.63
CA HIS A 301 7.59 11.89 -17.71
C HIS A 301 7.87 12.57 -16.38
N LEU A 302 9.13 12.86 -16.11
CA LEU A 302 9.54 13.60 -14.92
C LEU A 302 9.36 15.11 -15.14
N TYR A 303 8.82 15.76 -14.11
CA TYR A 303 8.62 17.21 -14.04
C TYR A 303 9.11 17.75 -12.70
N GLU A 304 9.43 19.03 -12.67
CA GLU A 304 9.82 19.78 -11.48
C GLU A 304 8.87 20.98 -11.30
N TYR A 305 8.31 21.13 -10.10
CA TYR A 305 7.50 22.27 -9.67
C TYR A 305 8.31 23.16 -8.74
N HIS A 306 8.41 24.45 -9.01
CA HIS A 306 9.10 25.41 -8.15
C HIS A 306 8.12 26.09 -7.18
N LEU A 307 8.24 25.80 -5.88
CA LEU A 307 7.24 26.15 -4.86
C LEU A 307 6.98 27.65 -4.70
N ALA A 308 8.00 28.49 -4.95
CA ALA A 308 7.86 29.94 -4.76
C ALA A 308 7.25 30.66 -5.97
N THR A 309 7.37 30.08 -7.17
CA THR A 309 6.96 30.74 -8.43
C THR A 309 5.76 30.06 -9.09
N GLY A 310 5.48 28.81 -8.75
CA GLY A 310 4.48 27.98 -9.42
C GLY A 310 4.90 27.51 -10.82
N GLU A 311 6.18 27.67 -11.17
CA GLU A 311 6.70 27.24 -12.47
C GLU A 311 6.81 25.71 -12.53
N VAL A 312 6.34 25.13 -13.64
CA VAL A 312 6.44 23.70 -13.94
C VAL A 312 7.40 23.50 -15.11
N ARG A 313 8.41 22.64 -14.90
CA ARG A 313 9.44 22.32 -15.89
C ARG A 313 9.47 20.82 -16.17
N GLN A 314 9.29 20.43 -17.43
CA GLN A 314 9.42 19.04 -17.86
C GLN A 314 10.90 18.66 -18.07
N LEU A 315 11.32 17.53 -17.51
CA LEU A 315 12.70 17.05 -17.52
C LEU A 315 12.91 15.95 -18.56
N THR A 316 12.00 14.96 -18.62
CA THR A 316 12.10 13.85 -19.58
C THR A 316 10.99 13.91 -20.63
N ARG A 317 11.24 13.26 -21.77
CA ARG A 317 10.37 13.25 -22.96
C ARG A 317 10.50 11.94 -23.71
N GLY A 318 9.47 11.57 -24.46
CA GLY A 318 9.46 10.44 -25.37
C GLY A 318 8.07 9.83 -25.50
N LEU A 319 7.88 8.91 -26.43
CA LEU A 319 6.68 8.08 -26.49
C LEU A 319 7.13 6.60 -26.60
N GLY A 320 6.36 5.69 -26.02
CA GLY A 320 6.73 4.30 -25.78
C GLY A 320 7.71 4.14 -24.61
N VAL A 321 7.77 5.12 -23.70
CA VAL A 321 8.70 5.13 -22.57
C VAL A 321 8.12 5.89 -21.38
N ALA A 322 7.93 5.19 -20.27
CA ALA A 322 7.51 5.77 -18.99
C ALA A 322 8.71 5.99 -18.07
N ASP A 323 8.88 7.22 -17.59
CA ASP A 323 9.85 7.66 -16.58
C ASP A 323 9.07 8.14 -15.32
N TYR A 324 9.20 7.45 -14.18
CA TYR A 324 8.38 7.66 -12.97
C TYR A 324 9.14 7.27 -11.68
N GLU A 325 8.50 7.36 -10.50
CA GLU A 325 9.14 7.10 -9.18
C GLU A 325 10.48 7.83 -8.99
N GLY A 326 10.50 9.13 -9.34
CA GLY A 326 11.70 9.96 -9.27
C GLY A 326 12.12 10.33 -7.85
N ALA A 327 13.42 10.39 -7.60
CA ALA A 327 14.03 10.85 -6.35
C ALA A 327 15.27 11.72 -6.64
N TYR A 328 15.43 12.82 -5.89
CA TYR A 328 16.66 13.60 -5.94
C TYR A 328 17.80 12.83 -5.26
N LEU A 329 18.98 12.83 -5.87
CA LEU A 329 20.22 12.37 -5.26
C LEU A 329 20.93 13.55 -4.55
N PRO A 330 21.72 13.29 -3.49
CA PRO A 330 22.44 14.35 -2.77
C PRO A 330 23.40 15.16 -3.66
N GLY A 331 23.86 14.58 -4.77
CA GLY A 331 24.72 15.24 -5.75
C GLY A 331 24.01 16.19 -6.73
N GLY A 332 22.67 16.25 -6.69
CA GLY A 332 21.85 17.06 -7.59
C GLY A 332 21.24 16.26 -8.75
N ASP A 333 21.87 15.16 -9.17
CA ASP A 333 21.32 14.22 -10.15
C ASP A 333 19.97 13.65 -9.69
N ILE A 334 19.20 13.13 -10.65
CA ILE A 334 17.89 12.53 -10.41
C ILE A 334 17.98 11.04 -10.69
N LEU A 335 17.45 10.22 -9.77
CA LEU A 335 17.26 8.78 -9.90
C LEU A 335 15.77 8.52 -10.18
N PHE A 336 15.45 7.57 -11.05
CA PHE A 336 14.06 7.27 -11.40
C PHE A 336 13.90 5.87 -12.00
N ASN A 337 12.68 5.37 -11.98
CA ASN A 337 12.25 4.19 -12.71
C ASN A 337 12.01 4.53 -14.17
N SER A 338 12.45 3.66 -15.08
CA SER A 338 12.20 3.83 -16.50
C SER A 338 12.10 2.52 -17.25
N THR A 339 11.20 2.51 -18.23
CA THR A 339 10.97 1.37 -19.12
C THR A 339 11.86 1.37 -20.36
N ARG A 340 12.83 2.29 -20.44
CA ARG A 340 13.85 2.37 -21.52
C ARG A 340 14.68 1.11 -21.70
N CYS A 341 14.59 0.13 -20.79
CA CYS A 341 15.27 -1.15 -20.93
C CYS A 341 14.67 -2.00 -22.04
N VAL A 342 13.41 -1.74 -22.42
CA VAL A 342 12.64 -2.51 -23.42
C VAL A 342 12.72 -3.99 -23.07
N GLN A 343 12.06 -4.34 -21.97
CA GLN A 343 11.98 -5.69 -21.45
C GLN A 343 10.52 -6.02 -21.11
N ILE A 344 10.19 -7.31 -21.13
CA ILE A 344 8.90 -7.83 -20.70
C ILE A 344 9.06 -8.69 -19.45
N VAL A 345 8.05 -8.68 -18.60
CA VAL A 345 7.98 -9.59 -17.46
C VAL A 345 7.87 -11.03 -17.97
N ASP A 346 8.58 -11.96 -17.33
CA ASP A 346 8.62 -13.33 -17.81
C ASP A 346 7.28 -14.06 -17.65
N CYS A 347 6.58 -13.75 -16.56
CA CYS A 347 5.36 -14.42 -16.14
C CYS A 347 4.08 -13.76 -16.64
N TRP A 348 4.17 -12.60 -17.31
CA TRP A 348 3.03 -11.84 -17.80
C TRP A 348 3.44 -10.84 -18.88
N TRP A 349 2.51 -10.43 -19.75
CA TRP A 349 2.83 -9.54 -20.87
C TRP A 349 2.78 -8.05 -20.50
N THR A 350 3.64 -7.65 -19.56
CA THR A 350 3.77 -6.26 -19.11
C THR A 350 5.22 -5.80 -19.21
N GLU A 351 5.42 -4.52 -19.47
CA GLU A 351 6.73 -3.89 -19.58
C GLU A 351 7.47 -3.91 -18.23
N VAL A 352 8.79 -3.79 -18.29
CA VAL A 352 9.65 -3.78 -17.11
C VAL A 352 10.24 -2.40 -16.91
N SER A 353 10.33 -1.98 -15.65
CA SER A 353 11.11 -0.80 -15.25
C SER A 353 12.35 -1.15 -14.48
N ASN A 354 13.43 -0.44 -14.78
CA ASN A 354 14.69 -0.48 -14.06
C ASN A 354 15.07 0.95 -13.65
N LEU A 355 16.11 1.09 -12.85
CA LEU A 355 16.60 2.35 -12.34
C LEU A 355 17.56 3.03 -13.30
N TYR A 356 17.35 4.33 -13.48
CA TYR A 356 18.13 5.23 -14.32
C TYR A 356 18.52 6.48 -13.53
N THR A 357 19.58 7.13 -13.98
CA THR A 357 19.99 8.45 -13.49
C THR A 357 20.03 9.45 -14.62
N CYS A 358 19.75 10.71 -14.34
CA CYS A 358 19.95 11.83 -15.25
C CYS A 358 20.54 13.05 -14.50
N ASP A 359 21.10 13.98 -15.25
CA ASP A 359 21.51 15.27 -14.70
C ASP A 359 20.28 16.11 -14.26
N PRO A 360 20.46 17.21 -13.51
CA PRO A 360 19.34 18.05 -13.05
C PRO A 360 18.45 18.64 -14.16
N ASP A 361 18.93 18.62 -15.41
CA ASP A 361 18.20 19.12 -16.57
C ASP A 361 17.48 18.02 -17.35
N GLY A 362 17.53 16.78 -16.89
CA GLY A 362 16.92 15.61 -17.54
C GLY A 362 17.79 15.01 -18.66
N GLY A 363 19.02 15.49 -18.83
CA GLY A 363 20.00 15.00 -19.79
C GLY A 363 20.84 13.83 -19.26
N ALA A 364 21.75 13.33 -20.10
CA ALA A 364 22.73 12.30 -19.74
C ALA A 364 22.14 11.02 -19.09
N ILE A 365 20.92 10.64 -19.51
CA ILE A 365 20.21 9.47 -18.98
C ILE A 365 21.08 8.20 -19.05
N ARG A 366 21.21 7.50 -17.93
CA ARG A 366 22.03 6.29 -17.78
C ARG A 366 21.32 5.23 -16.95
N ARG A 367 21.16 4.03 -17.51
CA ARG A 367 20.71 2.83 -16.79
C ARG A 367 21.72 2.43 -15.72
N ILE A 368 21.26 2.16 -14.50
CA ILE A 368 22.12 1.78 -13.38
C ILE A 368 21.78 0.40 -12.81
N THR A 369 20.56 -0.09 -12.98
CA THR A 369 20.20 -1.49 -12.69
C THR A 369 19.92 -2.26 -13.96
N PHE A 370 20.24 -3.55 -13.98
CA PHE A 370 20.15 -4.42 -15.15
C PHE A 370 19.48 -5.71 -14.71
N ASP A 371 18.24 -5.57 -14.28
CA ASP A 371 17.48 -6.59 -13.58
C ASP A 371 16.41 -7.19 -14.50
N GLN A 372 16.05 -8.43 -14.20
CA GLN A 372 15.21 -9.29 -15.04
C GLN A 372 13.82 -8.69 -15.25
N VAL A 373 13.23 -8.24 -14.14
CA VAL A 373 11.89 -7.67 -14.05
C VAL A 373 11.98 -6.33 -13.31
N HIS A 374 10.97 -5.98 -12.51
CA HIS A 374 10.88 -4.65 -11.92
C HIS A 374 11.87 -4.42 -10.78
N ASP A 375 12.49 -3.24 -10.81
CA ASP A 375 12.90 -2.52 -9.61
C ASP A 375 11.80 -1.51 -9.27
N ASN A 376 11.54 -1.22 -8.00
CA ASN A 376 10.47 -0.31 -7.59
C ASN A 376 10.88 0.63 -6.46
N TYR A 377 10.29 1.83 -6.51
CA TYR A 377 10.26 2.86 -5.49
C TYR A 377 11.63 3.17 -4.86
N PRO A 378 12.59 3.71 -5.64
CA PRO A 378 13.90 4.08 -5.12
C PRO A 378 13.79 5.21 -4.09
N THR A 379 14.45 5.06 -2.94
CA THR A 379 14.56 6.12 -1.93
C THR A 379 15.99 6.31 -1.45
N VAL A 380 16.35 7.54 -1.11
CA VAL A 380 17.71 7.87 -0.63
C VAL A 380 17.77 7.75 0.89
N THR A 381 18.72 6.95 1.39
CA THR A 381 19.00 6.79 2.81
C THR A 381 19.80 7.95 3.38
N GLN A 382 19.79 8.11 4.70
CA GLN A 382 20.57 9.16 5.36
C GLN A 382 22.09 9.05 5.18
N ASP A 383 22.61 7.87 4.83
CA ASP A 383 24.03 7.68 4.51
C ASP A 383 24.33 7.78 3.00
N GLY A 384 23.37 8.25 2.20
CA GLY A 384 23.53 8.55 0.79
C GLY A 384 23.49 7.34 -0.13
N ARG A 385 23.04 6.18 0.36
CA ARG A 385 22.73 5.00 -0.47
C ARG A 385 21.30 5.10 -1.00
N VAL A 386 20.99 4.23 -1.95
CA VAL A 386 19.66 4.06 -2.52
C VAL A 386 19.09 2.75 -1.97
N LEU A 387 17.84 2.76 -1.49
CA LEU A 387 17.03 1.58 -1.23
C LEU A 387 16.01 1.41 -2.36
N TYR A 388 15.74 0.18 -2.77
CA TYR A 388 14.74 -0.13 -3.79
C TYR A 388 14.28 -1.58 -3.66
N THR A 389 13.06 -1.88 -4.06
CA THR A 389 12.56 -3.26 -4.10
C THR A 389 12.94 -3.88 -5.43
N ARG A 390 13.47 -5.10 -5.40
CA ARG A 390 13.85 -5.85 -6.60
C ARG A 390 13.05 -7.12 -6.69
N TRP A 391 12.38 -7.34 -7.82
CA TRP A 391 11.66 -8.58 -8.08
C TRP A 391 12.59 -9.63 -8.73
N GLU A 392 12.64 -10.85 -8.17
CA GLU A 392 13.71 -11.81 -8.48
C GLU A 392 13.22 -13.20 -8.92
N TYR A 393 13.57 -13.65 -10.14
CA TYR A 393 13.17 -14.96 -10.67
C TYR A 393 14.28 -15.98 -10.95
N ASN A 394 15.55 -15.57 -11.03
CA ASN A 394 16.62 -16.49 -11.46
C ASN A 394 16.70 -17.77 -10.60
N ASP A 395 16.26 -18.89 -11.20
CA ASP A 395 16.09 -20.19 -10.57
C ASP A 395 15.23 -20.19 -9.30
N ARG A 396 14.24 -19.30 -9.19
CA ARG A 396 13.33 -19.17 -8.02
C ARG A 396 11.87 -19.37 -8.39
N GLY A 397 11.06 -19.58 -7.36
CA GLY A 397 9.60 -19.51 -7.48
C GLY A 397 9.16 -18.07 -7.72
N GLN A 398 8.06 -17.90 -8.45
CA GLN A 398 7.70 -16.61 -9.03
C GLN A 398 6.89 -15.68 -8.12
N ILE A 399 6.42 -16.18 -6.97
CA ILE A 399 5.50 -15.41 -6.12
C ILE A 399 6.26 -14.65 -5.02
N TYR A 400 7.19 -15.30 -4.31
CA TYR A 400 7.55 -14.83 -2.97
C TYR A 400 8.81 -13.96 -2.78
N PRO A 401 9.85 -13.99 -3.64
CA PRO A 401 11.02 -13.15 -3.41
C PRO A 401 10.88 -11.81 -4.16
N GLN A 402 10.43 -10.77 -3.45
CA GLN A 402 10.58 -9.37 -3.86
C GLN A 402 11.33 -8.57 -2.78
N PRO A 403 12.64 -8.87 -2.59
CA PRO A 403 13.46 -8.31 -1.52
C PRO A 403 13.72 -6.81 -1.64
N LEU A 404 14.09 -6.23 -0.50
CA LEU A 404 14.64 -4.88 -0.43
C LEU A 404 16.14 -4.92 -0.70
N PHE A 405 16.59 -4.12 -1.67
CA PHE A 405 17.97 -3.97 -2.11
C PHE A 405 18.51 -2.60 -1.77
N GLN A 406 19.84 -2.49 -1.81
CA GLN A 406 20.57 -1.24 -1.64
C GLN A 406 21.72 -1.10 -2.64
N MET A 407 22.10 0.14 -2.97
CA MET A 407 23.27 0.44 -3.80
C MET A 407 23.82 1.85 -3.53
N ASN A 408 24.99 2.18 -4.10
CA ASN A 408 25.45 3.56 -4.19
C ASN A 408 24.67 4.31 -5.29
N PRO A 409 24.60 5.65 -5.24
CA PRO A 409 23.89 6.46 -6.25
C PRO A 409 24.38 6.27 -7.69
N ASP A 410 25.63 5.83 -7.89
CA ASP A 410 26.17 5.55 -9.21
C ASP A 410 25.75 4.18 -9.78
N GLY A 411 25.12 3.32 -8.97
CA GLY A 411 24.71 1.97 -9.34
C GLY A 411 25.70 0.87 -8.92
N THR A 412 26.81 1.23 -8.27
CA THR A 412 27.77 0.26 -7.72
C THR A 412 27.31 -0.29 -6.37
N SER A 413 27.93 -1.38 -5.92
CA SER A 413 27.69 -2.01 -4.62
C SER A 413 26.25 -2.46 -4.41
N GLN A 414 25.59 -2.93 -5.47
CA GLN A 414 24.26 -3.52 -5.39
C GLN A 414 24.31 -4.76 -4.50
N ALA A 415 23.50 -4.77 -3.45
CA ALA A 415 23.42 -5.86 -2.50
C ALA A 415 22.03 -5.91 -1.86
N GLU A 416 21.65 -7.09 -1.39
CA GLU A 416 20.48 -7.25 -0.54
C GLU A 416 20.58 -6.34 0.70
N PHE A 417 19.47 -5.67 1.01
CA PHE A 417 19.21 -5.11 2.32
C PHE A 417 18.42 -6.09 3.19
N TYR A 418 17.33 -6.67 2.68
CA TYR A 418 16.50 -7.61 3.44
C TYR A 418 15.66 -8.52 2.52
N GLY A 419 15.47 -9.79 2.90
CA GLY A 419 14.46 -10.69 2.35
C GLY A 419 14.87 -11.50 1.13
N ALA A 420 16.12 -11.44 0.67
CA ALA A 420 16.55 -12.10 -0.57
C ALA A 420 16.74 -13.62 -0.44
N ASN A 421 16.49 -14.21 0.73
CA ASN A 421 16.37 -15.64 0.93
C ASN A 421 15.18 -15.95 1.85
N SER A 422 14.05 -15.29 1.60
CA SER A 422 12.84 -15.35 2.43
C SER A 422 11.59 -15.65 1.61
N TRP A 423 10.54 -16.13 2.29
CA TRP A 423 9.17 -16.14 1.78
C TRP A 423 8.33 -14.98 2.34
N PHE A 424 8.72 -14.44 3.51
CA PHE A 424 8.05 -13.31 4.14
C PHE A 424 9.03 -12.16 4.47
N PRO A 425 8.63 -10.89 4.30
CA PRO A 425 7.46 -10.45 3.52
C PRO A 425 7.59 -10.89 2.06
N THR A 426 6.48 -11.30 1.44
CA THR A 426 6.43 -11.63 0.00
C THR A 426 6.97 -10.45 -0.81
N THR A 427 6.41 -9.27 -0.54
CA THR A 427 6.84 -8.00 -1.12
C THR A 427 7.06 -6.96 -0.04
N ILE A 428 8.17 -6.24 -0.13
CA ILE A 428 8.47 -5.06 0.68
C ILE A 428 8.25 -3.84 -0.22
N LEU A 429 7.25 -3.00 0.07
CA LEU A 429 6.97 -1.78 -0.70
C LEU A 429 7.32 -0.51 0.07
N HIS A 430 7.51 0.57 -0.69
CA HIS A 430 7.56 1.95 -0.18
C HIS A 430 8.57 2.18 0.94
N ALA A 431 9.68 1.45 0.91
CA ALA A 431 10.68 1.45 1.97
C ALA A 431 11.38 2.82 2.08
N ARG A 432 11.48 3.34 3.31
CA ARG A 432 12.27 4.54 3.63
C ARG A 432 13.11 4.31 4.88
N SER A 433 14.34 4.82 4.87
CA SER A 433 15.22 4.76 6.04
C SER A 433 14.65 5.57 7.19
N VAL A 434 14.63 4.98 8.39
CA VAL A 434 14.27 5.69 9.61
C VAL A 434 15.45 6.56 10.06
N PRO A 435 15.21 7.85 10.39
CA PRO A 435 16.28 8.74 10.81
C PRO A 435 17.11 8.21 11.98
N ARG A 436 18.44 8.21 11.82
CA ARG A 436 19.45 7.92 12.86
C ARG A 436 19.39 6.52 13.50
N SER A 437 18.81 5.51 12.83
CA SER A 437 18.67 4.16 13.42
C SER A 437 19.24 3.01 12.58
N GLY A 438 19.49 3.20 11.29
CA GLY A 438 19.84 2.11 10.36
C GLY A 438 18.67 1.15 10.06
N LYS A 439 17.46 1.45 10.57
CA LYS A 439 16.22 0.71 10.33
C LYS A 439 15.48 1.30 9.12
N VAL A 440 14.49 0.57 8.64
CA VAL A 440 13.61 0.97 7.54
C VAL A 440 12.16 0.81 7.97
N ILE A 441 11.29 1.75 7.61
CA ILE A 441 9.84 1.53 7.63
C ILE A 441 9.40 1.26 6.19
N ALA A 442 8.53 0.26 6.03
CA ALA A 442 8.05 -0.21 4.74
C ALA A 442 6.63 -0.78 4.87
N ILE A 443 6.08 -1.23 3.74
CA ILE A 443 4.80 -1.92 3.66
C ILE A 443 5.04 -3.38 3.30
N ALA A 444 4.58 -4.30 4.14
CA ALA A 444 4.52 -5.72 3.81
C ALA A 444 3.24 -6.00 3.03
N THR A 445 3.37 -6.56 1.83
CA THR A 445 2.25 -6.97 0.97
C THR A 445 2.57 -8.28 0.26
N GLY A 446 1.59 -8.78 -0.48
CA GLY A 446 1.65 -9.91 -1.38
C GLY A 446 2.23 -9.59 -2.76
N HIS A 447 2.19 -10.59 -3.62
CA HIS A 447 2.64 -10.53 -5.01
C HIS A 447 1.51 -10.06 -5.92
N HIS A 448 0.41 -10.83 -6.02
CA HIS A 448 -0.80 -10.42 -6.73
C HIS A 448 -1.67 -9.49 -5.87
N THR A 449 -1.21 -8.26 -5.70
CA THR A 449 -1.87 -7.25 -4.87
C THR A 449 -1.81 -5.87 -5.51
N MET A 450 -2.67 -4.96 -5.07
CA MET A 450 -2.47 -3.53 -5.30
C MET A 450 -1.33 -3.01 -4.40
N GLN A 451 -0.85 -1.77 -4.61
CA GLN A 451 0.25 -1.19 -3.81
C GLN A 451 -0.19 -0.75 -2.40
N THR A 452 -0.84 -1.64 -1.65
CA THR A 452 -1.29 -1.42 -0.27
C THR A 452 -0.86 -2.60 0.60
N GLY A 453 -0.79 -2.42 1.91
CA GLY A 453 -0.46 -3.53 2.79
C GLY A 453 -0.39 -3.14 4.26
N LYS A 454 0.47 -3.86 5.01
CA LYS A 454 0.66 -3.66 6.44
C LYS A 454 1.96 -2.93 6.75
N LEU A 455 1.89 -1.96 7.66
CA LEU A 455 3.07 -1.19 8.07
C LEU A 455 4.04 -2.05 8.88
N ILE A 456 5.30 -2.08 8.47
CA ILE A 456 6.38 -2.83 9.11
C ILE A 456 7.60 -1.94 9.42
N LEU A 457 8.28 -2.27 10.50
CA LEU A 457 9.63 -1.82 10.81
C LEU A 457 10.61 -2.97 10.51
N ILE A 458 11.67 -2.68 9.77
CA ILE A 458 12.74 -3.61 9.42
C ILE A 458 14.03 -3.19 10.13
N ASP A 459 14.56 -4.07 10.96
CA ASP A 459 15.85 -3.93 11.66
C ASP A 459 16.84 -4.99 11.17
N PRO A 460 17.73 -4.66 10.22
CA PRO A 460 18.68 -5.61 9.65
C PRO A 460 19.75 -6.09 10.64
N SER A 461 19.88 -5.45 11.81
CA SER A 461 20.82 -5.88 12.85
C SER A 461 20.33 -7.13 13.60
N ARG A 462 19.02 -7.40 13.56
CA ARG A 462 18.38 -8.55 14.20
C ARG A 462 18.34 -9.80 13.33
N GLY A 463 18.57 -9.64 12.04
CA GLY A 463 18.46 -10.67 11.02
C GLY A 463 18.09 -10.01 9.69
N ARG A 464 18.20 -10.75 8.59
CA ARG A 464 17.88 -10.24 7.25
C ARG A 464 16.88 -11.10 6.50
N GLN A 465 16.44 -12.19 7.11
CA GLN A 465 15.56 -13.16 6.47
C GLN A 465 14.29 -13.34 7.28
N GLU A 466 13.23 -13.72 6.58
CA GLU A 466 11.90 -13.99 7.10
C GLU A 466 11.45 -12.88 8.06
N ASN A 467 10.93 -13.27 9.22
CA ASN A 467 10.49 -12.37 10.28
C ASN A 467 11.56 -12.10 11.35
N GLU A 468 12.84 -12.38 11.11
CA GLU A 468 13.91 -12.19 12.11
C GLU A 468 14.08 -10.71 12.51
N GLY A 469 14.06 -9.83 11.51
CA GLY A 469 14.20 -8.38 11.65
C GLY A 469 12.94 -7.59 11.32
N VAL A 470 11.81 -8.25 11.01
CA VAL A 470 10.53 -7.56 10.68
C VAL A 470 9.60 -7.52 11.88
N GLN A 471 9.01 -6.35 12.11
CA GLN A 471 7.98 -6.12 13.12
C GLN A 471 6.78 -5.38 12.49
N LEU A 472 5.60 -5.99 12.51
CA LEU A 472 4.33 -5.30 12.26
C LEU A 472 4.13 -4.25 13.35
N ILE A 473 3.94 -3.00 12.93
CA ILE A 473 3.74 -1.85 13.81
C ILE A 473 2.36 -1.24 13.57
N ALA A 474 2.03 -0.19 14.33
CA ALA A 474 0.78 0.54 14.22
C ALA A 474 -0.49 -0.33 14.40
N PRO A 475 -0.64 -1.09 15.51
CA PRO A 475 0.27 -1.22 16.66
C PRO A 475 1.24 -2.40 16.51
N GLU A 476 2.22 -2.47 17.41
CA GLU A 476 3.10 -3.63 17.52
C GLU A 476 2.32 -4.92 17.78
N ARG A 477 2.56 -5.94 16.94
CA ARG A 477 1.89 -7.24 17.03
C ARG A 477 2.77 -8.37 16.53
N ALA A 478 2.37 -9.61 16.82
CA ALA A 478 3.09 -10.78 16.33
C ALA A 478 3.23 -10.73 14.81
N THR A 479 4.44 -11.01 14.31
CA THR A 479 4.78 -10.95 12.89
C THR A 479 5.18 -12.34 12.42
N PRO A 480 4.23 -13.28 12.26
CA PRO A 480 4.55 -14.61 11.76
C PRO A 480 4.99 -14.54 10.30
N ALA A 481 6.06 -15.27 9.96
CA ALA A 481 6.39 -15.52 8.57
C ALA A 481 5.30 -16.41 7.94
N VAL A 482 4.67 -15.93 6.87
CA VAL A 482 3.58 -16.61 6.16
C VAL A 482 3.82 -16.57 4.66
N GLN A 483 3.32 -17.58 3.96
CA GLN A 483 3.45 -17.71 2.50
C GLN A 483 2.10 -17.45 1.84
N VAL A 484 1.70 -16.18 1.77
CA VAL A 484 0.40 -15.76 1.23
C VAL A 484 0.61 -14.84 0.04
N ASP A 485 0.05 -15.23 -1.11
CA ASP A 485 0.17 -14.50 -2.37
C ASP A 485 -0.48 -13.12 -2.30
N ALA A 486 -1.69 -13.01 -1.75
CA ALA A 486 -2.39 -11.73 -1.55
C ALA A 486 -2.22 -11.18 -0.11
N TYR A 487 -1.03 -11.33 0.49
CA TYR A 487 -0.81 -10.92 1.88
C TYR A 487 -1.13 -9.43 2.10
N GLY A 488 -1.72 -9.12 3.26
CA GLY A 488 -1.84 -7.74 3.75
C GLY A 488 -2.96 -6.91 3.12
N GLN A 489 -3.82 -7.50 2.29
CA GLN A 489 -4.91 -6.78 1.61
C GLN A 489 -6.21 -6.66 2.45
N GLU A 490 -6.29 -7.24 3.64
CA GLU A 490 -7.53 -7.23 4.44
C GLU A 490 -7.51 -6.17 5.54
N GLY A 491 -8.68 -5.67 5.92
CA GLY A 491 -8.83 -4.70 7.02
C GLY A 491 -8.20 -3.36 6.70
N ASP A 492 -7.49 -2.77 7.65
CA ASP A 492 -6.85 -1.47 7.47
C ASP A 492 -5.66 -1.52 6.50
N LEU A 493 -5.48 -0.48 5.68
CA LEU A 493 -4.46 -0.47 4.64
C LEU A 493 -3.52 0.72 4.80
N PHE A 494 -2.24 0.49 4.55
CA PHE A 494 -1.17 1.47 4.63
C PHE A 494 -0.45 1.58 3.29
N GLN A 495 0.01 2.79 2.95
CA GLN A 495 0.90 3.07 1.82
C GLN A 495 1.90 4.18 2.16
N TYR A 496 2.99 4.26 1.40
CA TYR A 496 3.93 5.40 1.38
C TYR A 496 4.30 6.00 2.75
N PRO A 497 4.88 5.21 3.67
CA PRO A 497 5.30 5.74 4.96
C PRO A 497 6.51 6.65 4.79
N TYR A 498 6.49 7.81 5.47
CA TYR A 498 7.60 8.73 5.60
C TYR A 498 7.98 8.88 7.09
N PRO A 499 9.02 8.18 7.56
CA PRO A 499 9.43 8.24 8.96
C PRO A 499 10.02 9.61 9.33
N LEU A 500 9.47 10.24 10.36
CA LEU A 500 10.06 11.43 11.00
C LEU A 500 11.02 10.99 12.13
N SER A 501 10.67 9.90 12.81
CA SER A 501 11.51 9.21 13.79
C SER A 501 11.19 7.71 13.82
N GLU A 502 11.77 6.94 14.74
CA GLU A 502 11.34 5.57 15.00
C GLU A 502 9.90 5.47 15.52
N GLU A 503 9.39 6.54 16.13
CA GLU A 503 8.09 6.51 16.83
C GLU A 503 6.94 7.08 16.02
N VAL A 504 7.20 7.97 15.05
CA VAL A 504 6.16 8.62 14.26
C VAL A 504 6.53 8.75 12.80
N SER A 505 5.55 8.47 11.94
CA SER A 505 5.64 8.59 10.48
C SER A 505 4.43 9.35 9.93
N LEU A 506 4.62 10.06 8.82
CA LEU A 506 3.50 10.40 7.94
C LEU A 506 3.17 9.15 7.13
N VAL A 507 1.90 8.77 7.03
CA VAL A 507 1.51 7.54 6.34
C VAL A 507 0.22 7.76 5.57
N THR A 508 0.12 7.17 4.39
CA THR A 508 -1.15 7.07 3.66
C THR A 508 -1.94 5.91 4.26
N TYR A 509 -3.17 6.14 4.72
CA TYR A 509 -3.91 5.16 5.51
C TYR A 509 -5.42 5.17 5.23
N HIS A 510 -6.02 3.98 5.26
CA HIS A 510 -7.46 3.80 5.25
C HIS A 510 -7.89 2.77 6.32
N PRO A 511 -8.81 3.10 7.25
CA PRO A 511 -9.11 2.27 8.41
C PRO A 511 -9.79 0.94 8.09
N ILE A 512 -10.49 0.84 6.96
CA ILE A 512 -11.34 -0.31 6.59
C ILE A 512 -10.92 -0.96 5.26
N GLY A 513 -9.87 -0.40 4.63
CA GLY A 513 -9.33 -0.86 3.35
C GLY A 513 -10.36 -1.01 2.22
N TRP A 514 -10.23 -2.10 1.45
CA TRP A 514 -10.99 -2.38 0.22
C TRP A 514 -12.50 -2.49 0.42
N ARG A 515 -12.97 -2.74 1.64
CA ARG A 515 -14.41 -2.84 1.91
C ARG A 515 -15.15 -1.53 1.69
N TRP A 516 -14.46 -0.39 1.77
CA TRP A 516 -15.00 0.94 1.43
C TRP A 516 -14.33 1.52 0.18
N ALA A 517 -13.81 0.67 -0.70
CA ALA A 517 -13.28 1.11 -1.98
C ALA A 517 -14.40 1.63 -2.89
N GLU A 518 -14.09 2.68 -3.63
CA GLU A 518 -14.89 3.14 -4.75
C GLU A 518 -14.39 2.49 -6.04
N GLU A 519 -15.30 2.15 -6.96
CA GLU A 519 -15.02 1.29 -8.12
C GLU A 519 -13.74 1.69 -8.90
N ALA A 520 -13.59 2.96 -9.25
CA ALA A 520 -12.46 3.44 -10.06
C ALA A 520 -11.24 3.87 -9.22
N ASN A 521 -11.43 4.35 -7.99
CA ASN A 521 -10.38 5.02 -7.23
C ASN A 521 -9.71 4.14 -6.16
N GLY A 522 -10.35 3.02 -5.79
CA GLY A 522 -9.97 2.24 -4.61
C GLY A 522 -10.42 2.92 -3.30
N PRO A 523 -9.84 2.53 -2.15
CA PRO A 523 -10.15 3.14 -0.86
C PRO A 523 -9.79 4.62 -0.87
N ARG A 524 -10.64 5.47 -0.27
CA ARG A 524 -10.36 6.90 -0.11
C ARG A 524 -9.30 7.14 0.96
N PHE A 525 -8.05 6.84 0.64
CA PHE A 525 -6.92 7.02 1.54
C PHE A 525 -6.79 8.49 1.99
N GLY A 526 -6.44 8.66 3.26
CA GLY A 526 -6.03 9.95 3.81
C GLY A 526 -4.56 9.92 4.24
N ILE A 527 -4.02 11.08 4.56
CA ILE A 527 -2.67 11.21 5.13
C ILE A 527 -2.79 11.37 6.63
N TYR A 528 -2.03 10.58 7.38
CA TYR A 528 -2.08 10.51 8.83
C TYR A 528 -0.69 10.73 9.42
N ALA A 529 -0.63 11.36 10.60
CA ALA A 529 0.47 11.14 11.52
C ALA A 529 0.19 9.84 12.27
N PHE A 530 1.04 8.84 12.09
CA PHE A 530 0.85 7.51 12.68
C PHE A 530 2.00 7.20 13.64
N PHE A 531 1.65 6.82 14.86
CA PHE A 531 2.60 6.43 15.89
C PHE A 531 2.78 4.92 15.90
N ARG A 532 3.99 4.47 16.24
CA ARG A 532 4.37 3.06 16.25
C ARG A 532 3.45 2.18 17.11
N ASP A 533 2.92 2.74 18.19
CA ASP A 533 2.00 2.08 19.13
C ASP A 533 0.54 2.03 18.65
N GLY A 534 0.23 2.55 17.46
CA GLY A 534 -1.11 2.53 16.86
C GLY A 534 -1.92 3.81 17.04
N ARG A 535 -1.46 4.78 17.85
CA ARG A 535 -2.10 6.09 17.91
C ARG A 535 -1.98 6.79 16.55
N ARG A 536 -2.99 7.56 16.17
CA ARG A 536 -2.98 8.28 14.89
C ARG A 536 -3.80 9.56 14.89
N GLU A 537 -3.46 10.44 13.98
CA GLU A 537 -4.20 11.67 13.71
C GLU A 537 -4.32 11.89 12.20
N ARG A 538 -5.55 12.02 11.70
CA ARG A 538 -5.83 12.34 10.28
C ARG A 538 -5.39 13.77 9.99
N LEU A 539 -4.57 13.97 8.97
CA LEU A 539 -4.05 15.29 8.56
C LEU A 539 -4.75 15.80 7.31
N VAL A 540 -4.98 14.91 6.34
CA VAL A 540 -5.65 15.23 5.08
C VAL A 540 -6.62 14.13 4.73
N LEU A 541 -7.81 14.52 4.28
CA LEU A 541 -8.77 13.66 3.59
C LEU A 541 -9.39 14.47 2.46
N ASP A 542 -9.71 13.82 1.35
CA ASP A 542 -10.44 14.41 0.25
C ASP A 542 -11.65 13.54 -0.08
N HIS A 543 -12.77 14.19 -0.42
CA HIS A 543 -14.04 13.51 -0.68
C HIS A 543 -14.14 12.93 -2.09
N ARG A 544 -13.22 13.29 -2.99
CA ARG A 544 -13.24 12.91 -4.40
C ARG A 544 -12.13 11.91 -4.73
N LEU A 545 -10.89 12.18 -4.31
CA LEU A 545 -9.72 11.36 -4.66
C LEU A 545 -8.94 10.90 -3.42
N PRO A 546 -8.37 9.67 -3.44
CA PRO A 546 -7.42 9.25 -2.42
C PRO A 546 -6.24 10.23 -2.33
N SER A 547 -5.82 10.60 -1.12
CA SER A 547 -4.64 11.43 -0.87
C SER A 547 -3.47 10.55 -0.41
N SER A 548 -2.35 10.60 -1.13
CA SER A 548 -1.26 9.64 -1.02
C SER A 548 0.13 10.27 -1.16
N GLN A 549 1.17 9.48 -0.91
CA GLN A 549 2.58 9.84 -1.16
C GLN A 549 3.06 11.13 -0.44
N PRO A 550 2.87 11.26 0.90
CA PRO A 550 3.30 12.45 1.62
C PRO A 550 4.83 12.60 1.68
N VAL A 551 5.33 13.79 1.33
CA VAL A 551 6.75 14.14 1.43
C VAL A 551 6.93 15.50 2.13
N PRO A 552 7.61 15.55 3.30
CA PRO A 552 7.92 16.79 4.00
C PRO A 552 8.62 17.85 3.13
N VAL A 553 8.15 19.09 3.20
CA VAL A 553 8.79 20.24 2.54
C VAL A 553 9.70 20.93 3.55
N ARG A 554 10.99 20.57 3.49
CA ARG A 554 12.05 21.15 4.34
C ARG A 554 13.44 20.92 3.72
N PRO A 555 14.42 21.79 4.02
CA PRO A 555 15.81 21.51 3.67
C PRO A 555 16.33 20.20 4.28
N ARG A 556 17.02 19.39 3.47
CA ARG A 556 17.72 18.16 3.82
C ARG A 556 19.22 18.44 3.71
N THR A 557 19.96 18.63 4.80
CA THR A 557 21.38 19.10 4.72
C THR A 557 22.42 18.10 5.22
N GLU A 558 22.01 16.91 5.66
CA GLU A 558 22.90 15.97 6.39
C GLU A 558 23.25 14.69 5.61
N ILE A 559 23.01 14.62 4.29
CA ILE A 559 23.30 13.40 3.52
C ILE A 559 24.65 13.51 2.80
N PRO A 560 25.62 12.59 3.06
CA PRO A 560 26.90 12.58 2.36
C PRO A 560 26.73 12.38 0.85
N ILE A 561 27.45 13.18 0.05
CA ILE A 561 27.57 12.94 -1.39
C ILE A 561 28.58 11.82 -1.61
N GLN A 562 28.10 10.69 -2.14
CA GLN A 562 28.98 9.59 -2.54
C GLN A 562 29.66 9.93 -3.87
N PRO A 563 31.00 9.84 -3.99
CA PRO A 563 31.68 10.09 -5.25
C PRO A 563 31.33 9.00 -6.26
N ASN A 564 31.10 9.39 -7.51
CA ASN A 564 30.94 8.45 -8.62
C ASN A 564 32.26 7.70 -8.85
N ARG A 565 32.21 6.36 -8.79
CA ARG A 565 33.37 5.47 -8.93
C ARG A 565 33.44 4.79 -10.30
N ILE A 566 32.49 5.07 -11.18
CA ILE A 566 32.40 4.42 -12.48
C ILE A 566 33.52 4.92 -13.39
N ASN A 567 34.22 3.97 -14.01
CA ASN A 567 35.15 4.24 -15.10
C ASN A 567 34.45 3.95 -16.43
N THR A 568 33.94 4.99 -17.10
CA THR A 568 33.17 4.85 -18.35
C THR A 568 33.95 4.24 -19.51
N SER A 569 35.29 4.25 -19.46
CA SER A 569 36.16 3.60 -20.45
C SER A 569 36.28 2.09 -20.25
N ALA A 570 35.95 1.58 -19.06
CA ALA A 570 36.04 0.16 -18.76
C ALA A 570 34.85 -0.62 -19.34
N GLN A 571 35.12 -1.84 -19.82
CA GLN A 571 34.11 -2.79 -20.30
C GLN A 571 33.85 -3.92 -19.29
N GLU A 572 34.72 -4.04 -18.29
CA GLU A 572 34.71 -5.10 -17.28
C GLU A 572 34.81 -4.49 -15.88
N GLY A 573 34.42 -5.28 -14.88
CA GLY A 573 34.79 -5.09 -13.48
C GLY A 573 35.53 -6.32 -12.96
N THR A 574 35.73 -6.40 -11.65
CA THR A 574 36.33 -7.57 -11.00
C THR A 574 35.45 -8.12 -9.89
N CYS A 575 35.49 -9.44 -9.71
CA CYS A 575 34.84 -10.15 -8.63
C CYS A 575 35.90 -10.89 -7.79
N TYR A 576 35.82 -10.73 -6.48
CA TYR A 576 36.66 -11.42 -5.51
C TYR A 576 35.81 -12.22 -4.51
N VAL A 577 36.10 -13.50 -4.37
CA VAL A 577 35.53 -14.35 -3.31
C VAL A 577 36.67 -14.71 -2.37
N GLN A 578 36.53 -14.35 -1.08
CA GLN A 578 37.57 -14.65 -0.09
C GLN A 578 37.69 -16.17 0.13
N ASP A 579 36.57 -16.86 0.35
CA ASP A 579 36.54 -18.30 0.53
C ASP A 579 35.14 -18.88 0.24
N VAL A 580 35.00 -19.66 -0.84
CA VAL A 580 33.71 -20.27 -1.21
C VAL A 580 33.12 -21.21 -0.14
N TYR A 581 33.92 -21.69 0.81
CA TYR A 581 33.46 -22.61 1.87
C TYR A 581 32.89 -21.91 3.10
N VAL A 582 32.78 -20.58 3.08
CA VAL A 582 32.22 -19.79 4.17
C VAL A 582 30.78 -19.42 3.85
N GLY A 583 29.91 -19.47 4.86
CA GLY A 583 28.48 -19.23 4.72
C GLY A 583 27.67 -20.51 4.47
N PRO A 584 26.34 -20.41 4.56
CA PRO A 584 25.41 -21.54 4.45
C PRO A 584 25.42 -22.19 3.05
N GLY A 585 25.88 -21.47 2.01
CA GLY A 585 25.85 -21.96 0.63
C GLY A 585 26.67 -23.24 0.40
N LEU A 586 27.68 -23.53 1.22
CA LEU A 586 28.48 -24.77 1.13
C LEU A 586 28.54 -25.55 2.44
N GLU A 587 27.58 -25.32 3.34
CA GLU A 587 27.52 -26.09 4.59
C GLU A 587 27.47 -27.60 4.30
N GLY A 588 28.33 -28.36 4.97
CA GLY A 588 28.45 -29.81 4.78
C GLY A 588 29.22 -30.27 3.54
N VAL A 589 29.62 -29.37 2.63
CA VAL A 589 30.45 -29.74 1.46
C VAL A 589 31.93 -29.81 1.86
N PRO A 590 32.63 -30.95 1.65
CA PRO A 590 34.03 -31.06 2.01
C PRO A 590 34.91 -30.05 1.26
N ARG A 591 35.84 -29.40 1.99
CA ARG A 591 36.85 -28.52 1.39
C ARG A 591 37.66 -29.25 0.32
N GLY A 592 37.90 -28.56 -0.80
CA GLY A 592 38.61 -29.10 -1.95
C GLY A 592 37.71 -29.85 -2.94
N THR A 593 36.42 -30.03 -2.65
CA THR A 593 35.43 -30.53 -3.63
C THR A 593 35.33 -29.61 -4.85
N VAL A 594 35.24 -28.30 -4.62
CA VAL A 594 35.11 -27.27 -5.65
C VAL A 594 36.48 -27.02 -6.27
N LYS A 595 36.55 -27.08 -7.60
CA LYS A 595 37.77 -26.84 -8.39
C LYS A 595 37.69 -25.59 -9.25
N SER A 596 36.49 -25.21 -9.66
CA SER A 596 36.28 -24.00 -10.46
C SER A 596 34.94 -23.36 -10.15
N LEU A 597 34.84 -22.08 -10.47
CA LEU A 597 33.62 -21.28 -10.42
C LEU A 597 33.30 -20.87 -11.84
N ARG A 598 32.11 -21.22 -12.31
CA ARG A 598 31.55 -20.85 -13.60
C ARG A 598 30.72 -19.59 -13.47
N VAL A 599 30.92 -18.66 -14.40
CA VAL A 599 30.15 -17.42 -14.51
C VAL A 599 29.18 -17.55 -15.68
N ILE A 600 27.90 -17.26 -15.41
CA ILE A 600 26.80 -17.42 -16.37
C ILE A 600 26.04 -16.10 -16.46
N ALA A 601 26.02 -15.50 -17.64
CA ALA A 601 25.20 -14.33 -17.91
C ALA A 601 23.73 -14.72 -18.12
N LEU A 602 22.85 -13.81 -17.73
CA LEU A 602 21.41 -13.85 -18.04
C LEU A 602 21.14 -12.88 -19.18
N ASP A 603 20.30 -13.30 -20.12
CA ASP A 603 19.86 -12.46 -21.24
C ASP A 603 18.36 -12.25 -21.13
N TYR A 604 17.92 -11.01 -20.93
CA TYR A 604 16.52 -10.68 -20.70
C TYR A 604 15.81 -10.31 -21.98
N ARG A 605 14.52 -10.58 -22.03
CA ARG A 605 13.74 -10.57 -23.27
C ARG A 605 13.12 -9.22 -23.49
N ALA A 606 13.14 -8.77 -24.74
CA ALA A 606 12.51 -7.52 -25.13
C ALA A 606 11.01 -7.63 -25.41
N ALA A 607 10.51 -8.82 -25.75
CA ALA A 607 9.10 -9.04 -26.11
C ALA A 607 8.65 -10.47 -25.84
N GLY A 608 7.37 -10.64 -25.54
CA GLY A 608 6.74 -11.96 -25.43
C GLY A 608 6.39 -12.52 -26.82
N ILE A 609 6.77 -13.77 -27.09
CA ILE A 609 6.39 -14.46 -28.34
C ILE A 609 5.74 -15.79 -27.99
N GLY A 610 4.43 -15.80 -27.78
CA GLY A 610 3.72 -16.99 -27.30
C GLY A 610 4.06 -17.33 -25.84
N HIS A 611 3.36 -18.32 -25.29
CA HIS A 611 3.52 -18.72 -23.91
C HIS A 611 3.21 -20.20 -23.67
N ASN A 612 3.65 -20.70 -22.52
CA ASN A 612 3.17 -21.91 -21.90
C ASN A 612 2.71 -21.59 -20.47
N GLU A 613 2.33 -22.59 -19.69
CA GLU A 613 2.01 -22.45 -18.27
C GLU A 613 2.94 -23.32 -17.42
N ASN A 614 3.25 -22.85 -16.22
CA ASN A 614 3.91 -23.64 -15.19
C ASN A 614 3.03 -23.72 -13.93
N GLY A 615 3.34 -24.69 -13.08
CA GLY A 615 2.66 -24.89 -11.81
C GLY A 615 3.52 -25.71 -10.85
N GLY A 616 3.42 -25.43 -9.56
CA GLY A 616 4.12 -26.17 -8.52
C GLY A 616 4.05 -25.49 -7.16
N PRO A 617 4.85 -25.95 -6.18
CA PRO A 617 4.88 -25.37 -4.83
C PRO A 617 5.23 -23.88 -4.78
N GLY A 618 5.88 -23.35 -5.83
CA GLY A 618 6.25 -21.93 -5.95
C GLY A 618 5.21 -21.05 -6.66
N GLY A 619 4.02 -21.59 -6.97
CA GLY A 619 2.96 -20.91 -7.72
C GLY A 619 2.74 -21.49 -9.12
N GLY A 620 1.73 -20.95 -9.82
CA GLY A 620 1.51 -21.15 -11.25
C GLY A 620 1.46 -19.82 -11.98
N ALA A 621 2.01 -19.76 -13.19
CA ALA A 621 2.03 -18.57 -14.03
C ALA A 621 2.09 -18.94 -15.51
N LEU A 622 1.84 -17.93 -16.31
CA LEU A 622 2.22 -17.94 -17.71
C LEU A 622 3.76 -17.90 -17.80
N VAL A 623 4.34 -18.53 -18.82
CA VAL A 623 5.78 -18.50 -19.10
C VAL A 623 5.96 -18.10 -20.55
N SER A 624 6.39 -16.87 -20.78
CA SER A 624 6.66 -16.37 -22.12
C SER A 624 7.94 -17.00 -22.70
N THR A 625 8.09 -17.03 -24.03
CA THR A 625 9.21 -17.69 -24.75
C THR A 625 10.58 -17.04 -24.51
N PRO A 626 11.74 -17.77 -24.40
CA PRO A 626 11.94 -19.21 -24.61
C PRO A 626 11.14 -20.12 -23.69
N VAL A 627 10.57 -21.17 -24.32
CA VAL A 627 9.67 -22.12 -23.70
C VAL A 627 10.45 -23.11 -22.84
N ALA A 628 10.68 -22.77 -21.57
CA ALA A 628 10.91 -23.79 -20.56
C ALA A 628 9.55 -24.34 -20.09
N ILE A 629 9.34 -25.65 -20.17
CA ILE A 629 8.11 -26.30 -19.68
C ILE A 629 8.32 -26.70 -18.21
N GLY A 630 7.31 -26.49 -17.35
CA GLY A 630 7.27 -27.09 -16.02
C GLY A 630 8.32 -26.59 -15.03
N ASN A 631 8.43 -25.27 -14.82
CA ASN A 631 9.39 -24.61 -13.92
C ASN A 631 10.88 -24.74 -14.35
N GLY A 632 11.17 -24.82 -15.66
CA GLY A 632 12.54 -24.66 -16.13
C GLY A 632 13.01 -23.19 -16.07
N SER A 633 14.19 -22.90 -16.63
CA SER A 633 14.78 -21.54 -16.57
C SER A 633 13.86 -20.49 -17.19
N TRP A 634 13.71 -19.35 -16.51
CA TRP A 634 13.06 -18.17 -17.07
C TRP A 634 13.90 -17.62 -18.22
N ASP A 635 15.18 -17.34 -18.01
CA ASP A 635 16.01 -16.69 -19.04
C ASP A 635 16.90 -17.66 -19.83
N PRO A 636 17.27 -17.30 -21.07
CA PRO A 636 18.50 -17.78 -21.68
C PRO A 636 19.71 -17.59 -20.74
N LYS A 637 20.53 -18.64 -20.65
CA LYS A 637 21.73 -18.68 -19.82
C LYS A 637 22.97 -18.86 -20.70
N ILE A 638 23.92 -17.94 -20.59
CA ILE A 638 25.12 -17.88 -21.43
C ILE A 638 26.35 -18.12 -20.55
N ILE A 639 27.05 -19.24 -20.76
CA ILE A 639 28.32 -19.50 -20.05
C ILE A 639 29.37 -18.51 -20.54
N LEU A 640 29.81 -17.60 -19.66
CA LEU A 640 30.90 -16.67 -19.95
C LEU A 640 32.28 -17.34 -19.78
N GLY A 641 32.34 -18.34 -18.91
CA GLY A 641 33.50 -19.18 -18.69
C GLY A 641 33.77 -19.46 -17.21
N ASP A 642 34.83 -20.21 -16.97
CA ASP A 642 35.23 -20.72 -15.68
C ASP A 642 36.50 -20.02 -15.17
N THR A 643 36.59 -19.82 -13.85
CA THR A 643 37.80 -19.40 -13.14
C THR A 643 38.21 -20.46 -12.11
N PRO A 644 39.50 -20.70 -11.87
CA PRO A 644 39.92 -21.64 -10.83
C PRO A 644 39.52 -21.15 -9.44
N VAL A 645 39.13 -22.10 -8.58
CA VAL A 645 39.05 -21.90 -7.13
C VAL A 645 40.33 -22.46 -6.52
N HIS A 646 41.03 -21.62 -5.75
CA HIS A 646 42.30 -21.99 -5.13
C HIS A 646 42.12 -22.97 -3.95
N GLU A 647 43.21 -23.58 -3.47
CA GLU A 647 43.15 -24.53 -2.35
C GLU A 647 42.61 -23.90 -1.06
N ASP A 648 42.85 -22.60 -0.88
CA ASP A 648 42.29 -21.81 0.22
C ASP A 648 40.82 -21.40 -0.01
N GLY A 649 40.20 -21.83 -1.11
CA GLY A 649 38.79 -21.55 -1.45
C GLY A 649 38.58 -20.21 -2.14
N SER A 650 39.63 -19.42 -2.36
CA SER A 650 39.52 -18.08 -2.94
C SER A 650 39.40 -18.10 -4.47
N ALA A 651 38.75 -17.07 -5.04
CA ALA A 651 38.68 -16.81 -6.48
C ALA A 651 38.78 -15.30 -6.76
N PHE A 652 39.45 -14.92 -7.85
CA PHE A 652 39.56 -13.51 -8.28
C PHE A 652 39.62 -13.43 -9.81
N PHE A 653 38.62 -12.78 -10.41
CA PHE A 653 38.41 -12.82 -11.86
C PHE A 653 37.77 -11.53 -12.39
N ARG A 654 37.86 -11.35 -13.71
CA ARG A 654 37.18 -10.27 -14.45
C ARG A 654 35.84 -10.76 -14.97
N ALA A 655 34.85 -9.87 -14.97
CA ALA A 655 33.51 -10.13 -15.48
C ALA A 655 33.01 -8.90 -16.25
N PRO A 656 32.13 -9.08 -17.25
CA PRO A 656 31.58 -7.97 -18.01
C PRO A 656 30.79 -7.02 -17.10
N ALA A 657 30.92 -5.72 -17.36
CA ALA A 657 30.08 -4.71 -16.73
C ALA A 657 28.73 -4.62 -17.45
N ARG A 658 27.69 -4.15 -16.75
CA ARG A 658 26.32 -3.97 -17.29
C ARG A 658 25.72 -5.26 -17.85
N THR A 659 26.13 -6.38 -17.29
CA THR A 659 25.64 -7.71 -17.65
C THR A 659 25.26 -8.41 -16.36
N PRO A 660 24.00 -8.81 -16.18
CA PRO A 660 23.59 -9.63 -15.05
C PRO A 660 24.21 -11.02 -15.19
N PHE A 661 24.89 -11.49 -14.15
CA PHE A 661 25.46 -12.83 -14.13
C PHE A 661 25.36 -13.48 -12.74
N TYR A 662 25.48 -14.80 -12.71
CA TYR A 662 25.50 -15.58 -11.48
C TYR A 662 26.59 -16.66 -11.51
N PHE A 663 26.78 -17.32 -10.37
CA PHE A 663 27.88 -18.26 -10.16
C PHE A 663 27.40 -19.71 -10.00
N GLN A 664 28.14 -20.65 -10.59
CA GLN A 664 28.05 -22.08 -10.28
C GLN A 664 29.40 -22.60 -9.80
N LEU A 665 29.41 -23.32 -8.69
CA LEU A 665 30.61 -23.98 -8.19
C LEU A 665 30.68 -25.39 -8.75
N LEU A 666 31.83 -25.77 -9.30
CA LEU A 666 32.00 -27.01 -10.03
C LEU A 666 33.07 -27.91 -9.39
N ASP A 667 32.84 -29.22 -9.42
CA ASP A 667 33.80 -30.22 -8.98
C ASP A 667 34.89 -30.53 -10.03
N ALA A 668 35.75 -31.51 -9.74
CA ALA A 668 36.83 -31.92 -10.64
C ALA A 668 36.36 -32.56 -11.97
N GLN A 669 35.08 -32.93 -12.07
CA GLN A 669 34.46 -33.46 -13.28
C GLN A 669 33.62 -32.40 -14.02
N GLY A 670 33.60 -31.15 -13.54
CA GLY A 670 32.79 -30.08 -14.09
C GLY A 670 31.31 -30.18 -13.74
N ARG A 671 30.94 -30.96 -12.72
CA ARG A 671 29.55 -31.09 -12.25
C ARG A 671 29.24 -30.00 -11.24
N MET A 672 28.03 -29.46 -11.30
CA MET A 672 27.54 -28.44 -10.38
C MET A 672 27.46 -29.01 -8.95
N VAL A 673 28.20 -28.38 -8.05
CA VAL A 673 28.15 -28.60 -6.59
C VAL A 673 27.09 -27.68 -5.96
N GLN A 674 27.07 -26.42 -6.39
CA GLN A 674 26.15 -25.40 -5.89
C GLN A 674 25.89 -24.36 -6.97
N THR A 675 24.71 -23.75 -6.97
CA THR A 675 24.31 -22.66 -7.86
C THR A 675 23.78 -21.47 -7.07
N MET A 676 24.22 -20.27 -7.43
CA MET A 676 23.62 -19.03 -6.94
C MET A 676 22.24 -18.89 -7.58
N ARG A 677 21.19 -18.93 -6.77
CA ARG A 677 19.80 -18.66 -7.22
C ARG A 677 19.55 -17.17 -7.06
N SER A 678 20.26 -16.35 -7.82
CA SER A 678 20.15 -14.88 -7.90
C SER A 678 21.08 -14.38 -8.99
N TRP A 679 21.24 -13.09 -9.17
CA TRP A 679 22.27 -12.51 -10.02
C TRP A 679 22.91 -11.28 -9.36
N THR A 680 24.08 -10.92 -9.89
CA THR A 680 24.78 -9.69 -9.59
C THR A 680 25.11 -8.97 -10.89
N THR A 681 25.33 -7.67 -10.79
CA THR A 681 25.71 -6.82 -11.92
C THR A 681 26.82 -5.89 -11.46
N LEU A 682 27.84 -5.73 -12.30
CA LEU A 682 28.92 -4.76 -12.07
C LEU A 682 28.69 -3.50 -12.92
N GLN A 683 28.94 -2.34 -12.36
CA GLN A 683 29.19 -1.13 -13.14
C GLN A 683 30.59 -1.17 -13.75
N GLN A 684 30.85 -0.25 -14.69
CA GLN A 684 32.11 -0.21 -15.40
C GLN A 684 33.28 0.13 -14.47
N GLY A 685 34.27 -0.75 -14.40
CA GLY A 685 35.43 -0.60 -13.51
C GLY A 685 35.14 -0.91 -12.04
N GLU A 686 33.97 -1.44 -11.71
CA GLU A 686 33.62 -1.82 -10.34
C GLU A 686 34.43 -3.03 -9.86
N ASN A 687 34.73 -3.03 -8.56
CA ASN A 687 35.28 -4.19 -7.86
C ASN A 687 34.26 -4.67 -6.83
N ALA A 688 33.71 -5.86 -7.03
CA ALA A 688 32.82 -6.52 -6.08
C ALA A 688 33.57 -7.59 -5.28
N SER A 689 33.22 -7.74 -4.01
CA SER A 689 33.80 -8.78 -3.15
C SER A 689 32.79 -9.38 -2.18
N CYS A 690 32.90 -10.68 -1.93
CA CYS A 690 32.19 -11.36 -0.84
C CYS A 690 33.16 -12.18 0.03
N VAL A 691 32.75 -12.41 1.28
CA VAL A 691 33.52 -13.27 2.20
C VAL A 691 33.35 -14.73 1.79
N GLY A 692 32.13 -15.17 1.49
CA GLY A 692 31.86 -16.53 1.08
C GLY A 692 30.60 -16.67 0.24
N CYS A 693 30.00 -17.85 0.28
CA CYS A 693 28.80 -18.18 -0.46
C CYS A 693 27.57 -17.98 0.43
N HIS A 694 26.87 -16.87 0.22
CA HIS A 694 25.66 -16.46 0.98
C HIS A 694 25.91 -16.22 2.48
N GLU A 695 27.09 -15.72 2.84
CA GLU A 695 27.39 -15.31 4.22
C GLU A 695 26.41 -14.26 4.74
N SER A 696 26.27 -14.19 6.08
CA SER A 696 25.53 -13.10 6.69
C SER A 696 26.22 -11.76 6.43
N LYS A 697 25.46 -10.76 5.97
CA LYS A 697 25.99 -9.40 5.76
C LYS A 697 26.31 -8.65 7.06
N ASN A 698 26.02 -9.26 8.22
CA ASN A 698 26.45 -8.78 9.51
C ASN A 698 27.78 -9.42 9.98
N GLU A 699 28.33 -10.36 9.21
CA GLU A 699 29.65 -10.94 9.46
C GLU A 699 30.78 -10.02 8.96
N VAL A 700 31.89 -10.05 9.69
CA VAL A 700 33.12 -9.35 9.30
C VAL A 700 34.01 -10.26 8.45
N PRO A 701 34.85 -9.70 7.55
CA PRO A 701 35.82 -10.49 6.80
C PRO A 701 36.73 -11.35 7.69
N ILE A 702 37.15 -12.50 7.18
CA ILE A 702 37.91 -13.49 7.95
C ILE A 702 39.33 -12.96 8.21
N ALA A 703 39.57 -12.50 9.44
CA ALA A 703 40.83 -11.87 9.83
C ALA A 703 42.06 -12.82 9.75
N SER A 704 41.87 -14.14 9.81
CA SER A 704 42.95 -15.12 9.75
C SER A 704 43.54 -15.32 8.34
N LEU A 705 42.86 -14.83 7.28
CA LEU A 705 43.33 -14.90 5.89
C LEU A 705 43.93 -13.57 5.45
N VAL A 706 45.14 -13.25 5.93
CA VAL A 706 45.82 -11.95 5.69
C VAL A 706 45.99 -11.61 4.19
N ARG A 707 46.18 -12.61 3.33
CA ARG A 707 46.15 -12.48 1.86
C ARG A 707 45.92 -13.84 1.18
N THR A 708 44.74 -14.01 0.57
CA THR A 708 44.38 -15.26 -0.12
C THR A 708 45.24 -15.50 -1.37
N GLN A 709 45.29 -16.75 -1.83
CA GLN A 709 46.04 -17.15 -3.03
C GLN A 709 45.58 -16.38 -4.27
N ALA A 710 44.27 -16.15 -4.42
CA ALA A 710 43.72 -15.40 -5.54
C ALA A 710 44.27 -13.96 -5.63
N LEU A 711 44.43 -13.25 -4.50
CA LEU A 711 44.97 -11.88 -4.45
C LEU A 711 46.50 -11.80 -4.61
N ARG A 712 47.20 -12.92 -4.78
CA ARG A 712 48.65 -12.91 -5.10
C ARG A 712 48.91 -12.65 -6.57
N ARG A 713 47.86 -12.61 -7.41
CA ARG A 713 47.93 -12.44 -8.86
C ARG A 713 46.90 -11.40 -9.31
N PRO A 714 47.05 -10.82 -10.52
CA PRO A 714 45.98 -10.05 -11.15
C PRO A 714 44.71 -10.89 -11.35
N PRO A 715 43.53 -10.27 -11.51
CA PRO A 715 42.28 -10.98 -11.72
C PRO A 715 42.34 -11.83 -13.00
N THR A 716 41.90 -13.08 -12.88
CA THR A 716 41.94 -14.07 -13.96
C THR A 716 40.89 -13.76 -15.03
N ALA A 717 41.23 -13.93 -16.30
CA ALA A 717 40.24 -13.93 -17.37
C ALA A 717 39.46 -15.26 -17.37
N LEU A 718 38.16 -15.20 -17.59
CA LEU A 718 37.32 -16.40 -17.70
C LEU A 718 37.78 -17.27 -18.88
N LYS A 719 37.74 -18.59 -18.69
CA LYS A 719 38.11 -19.58 -19.72
C LYS A 719 36.86 -20.31 -20.23
N PRO A 720 36.71 -20.53 -21.55
CA PRO A 720 35.59 -21.29 -22.10
C PRO A 720 35.45 -22.71 -21.54
#